data_AF-A0A1C6IZT0-F1
#
_entry.id   AF-A0A1C6IZT0-F1
#
_cell.length_a   1.000
_cell.length_b   1.000
_cell.length_c   1.000
_cell.angle_alpha   90.00
_cell.angle_beta   90.00
_cell.angle_gamma   90.00
#
_symmetry.space_group_name_H-M   'P 1'
#
loop_
_entity.id
_entity.type
_entity.pdbx_description
1 polymer ?
#
loop_
_entity_poly.entity_id
_entity_poly.type
_entity_poly.pdbx_seq_one_letter_code
_entity_poly.pdbx_strand_id
1 'polypeptide(L)'
;MNDFEHKDYFNARFCYRADEQKVTAILDSYVQNQIELADINRVIELYHTKLFFEKVTDIPDWSEEKYQRYKAKTLNLNTVVYERFKQITEENVVDTFNNCYVGYWDDFINFFYKFNIYKCISKNRICDVLKGLRWNTYNILQDKSFVEYFDEEITILLEEQQYGLQFVVSYYLEEHDKKIQVYIPRHFTIEKRVKLIEDYLKSDDINPNFMKLILNAKYTKELPITPKMKKMADKRNNEFWENNKSAIFHNYGFGVTFGPFENVKNIQIENSKWILEYDTGWVKDNTDYPTLLNNFIYLFEYIDSQARLTCVSSHGERHPLTEIFEVRGVGMYKKDVAFDMLESLSDIQMRGYVEQLIKLDINIEDIIKWFFETYLLQEFDIKDYTCNMPNPADSILSKCKTLASGIDGVLSKYKMLCDDGEIDLELFKYITDSPRIKDIPSRIKNKYCYVINSELIKEMNMFFSSQSMLGYTEKTKSKYDSLIKLISNEDIKLSECEPYNIASLNWLIEKGSIYIEDNVINYNKERVFILHEFYEKEVISLQHIKSPLLKQLIKNGDIYVDDKLLSKPEYKYFDYILNNSEFSDGKAIRNRYIHDSIVPDNNIMIADYYTLLKIMILLIIKINDDCCIYDEIKEGGDYYEL
;
A
#
# COMPACT_ATOMS: atom_id res chain seq x y z
N MET A 1 -16.13 11.97 16.92
CA MET A 1 -16.24 12.17 18.38
C MET A 1 -17.16 13.35 18.61
N ASN A 2 -18.26 13.16 19.34
CA ASN A 2 -19.03 14.31 19.81
C ASN A 2 -18.25 14.90 21.00
N ASP A 3 -17.84 16.17 20.89
CA ASP A 3 -17.10 16.97 21.88
C ASP A 3 -17.74 17.04 23.29
N PHE A 4 -18.94 16.50 23.44
CA PHE A 4 -19.73 16.54 24.67
C PHE A 4 -19.33 15.44 25.67
N GLU A 5 -18.86 14.31 25.20
CA GLU A 5 -18.94 13.10 26.03
C GLU A 5 -17.69 12.86 26.90
N HIS A 6 -16.51 13.32 26.48
CA HIS A 6 -15.27 13.23 27.27
C HIS A 6 -15.29 14.18 28.50
N LYS A 7 -16.19 15.17 28.50
CA LYS A 7 -16.42 16.04 29.66
C LYS A 7 -17.04 15.26 30.82
N ASP A 8 -17.94 14.33 30.53
CA ASP A 8 -18.78 13.69 31.55
C ASP A 8 -18.13 12.46 32.21
N TYR A 9 -17.24 11.75 31.48
CA TYR A 9 -16.56 10.55 31.97
C TYR A 9 -15.05 10.53 31.65
N PHE A 10 -14.24 9.92 32.52
CA PHE A 10 -12.79 9.78 32.34
C PHE A 10 -12.37 8.53 31.56
N ASN A 11 -11.71 8.71 30.40
CA ASN A 11 -11.22 7.60 29.58
C ASN A 11 -9.69 7.59 29.47
N ALA A 12 -9.03 6.65 30.16
CA ALA A 12 -7.57 6.47 30.12
C ALA A 12 -6.96 6.08 28.75
N ARG A 13 -7.74 5.93 27.68
CA ARG A 13 -7.22 5.80 26.32
C ARG A 13 -6.79 7.14 25.73
N PHE A 14 -7.38 8.23 26.21
CA PHE A 14 -7.10 9.60 25.80
C PHE A 14 -6.70 10.40 27.04
N CYS A 15 -5.49 10.17 27.56
CA CYS A 15 -4.99 10.93 28.71
C CYS A 15 -4.45 12.28 28.25
N TYR A 16 -5.09 13.35 28.71
CA TYR A 16 -4.65 14.73 28.52
C TYR A 16 -4.02 15.28 29.80
N ARG A 17 -3.16 16.29 29.67
CA ARG A 17 -2.59 17.01 30.81
C ARG A 17 -3.73 17.66 31.61
N ALA A 18 -3.74 17.52 32.95
CA ALA A 18 -4.78 17.88 33.92
C ALA A 18 -5.83 16.81 34.23
N ASP A 19 -5.86 15.68 33.51
CA ASP A 19 -6.73 14.55 33.86
C ASP A 19 -6.38 13.92 35.22
N GLU A 20 -5.19 14.19 35.75
CA GLU A 20 -4.75 13.68 37.05
C GLU A 20 -5.63 14.23 38.18
N GLN A 21 -6.12 15.47 38.04
CA GLN A 21 -7.08 16.04 38.98
C GLN A 21 -8.44 15.32 38.91
N LYS A 22 -8.91 15.03 37.70
CA LYS A 22 -10.15 14.28 37.45
C LYS A 22 -10.06 12.87 38.05
N VAL A 23 -8.94 12.17 37.85
CA VAL A 23 -8.66 10.85 38.44
C VAL A 23 -8.73 10.90 39.96
N THR A 24 -8.08 11.89 40.60
CA THR A 24 -8.13 12.02 42.07
C THR A 24 -9.54 12.29 42.59
N ALA A 25 -10.30 13.17 41.92
CA ALA A 25 -11.66 13.49 42.30
C ALA A 25 -12.57 12.25 42.23
N ILE A 26 -12.48 11.47 41.15
CA ILE A 26 -13.24 10.21 41.01
C ILE A 26 -12.89 9.23 42.14
N LEU A 27 -11.60 9.01 42.41
CA LEU A 27 -11.18 8.09 43.47
C LEU A 27 -11.58 8.56 44.87
N ASP A 28 -11.58 9.87 45.13
CA ASP A 28 -12.02 10.43 46.40
C ASP A 28 -13.54 10.28 46.58
N SER A 29 -14.32 10.55 45.53
CA SER A 29 -15.78 10.29 45.53
C SER A 29 -16.10 8.80 45.71
N TYR A 30 -15.30 7.89 45.13
CA TYR A 30 -15.44 6.45 45.34
C TYR A 30 -15.25 6.07 46.81
N VAL A 31 -14.15 6.51 47.44
CA VAL A 31 -13.87 6.22 48.86
C VAL A 31 -14.92 6.82 49.79
N GLN A 32 -15.55 7.93 49.39
CA GLN A 32 -16.64 8.58 50.12
C GLN A 32 -18.03 7.96 49.84
N ASN A 33 -18.12 6.88 49.06
CA ASN A 33 -19.38 6.24 48.63
C ASN A 33 -20.35 7.20 47.91
N GLN A 34 -19.82 8.16 47.16
CA GLN A 34 -20.60 9.17 46.41
C GLN A 34 -20.81 8.80 44.94
N ILE A 35 -20.35 7.61 44.52
CA ILE A 35 -20.49 7.13 43.15
C ILE A 35 -21.65 6.14 43.07
N GLU A 36 -22.54 6.35 42.10
CA GLU A 36 -23.63 5.43 41.80
C GLU A 36 -23.11 4.19 41.06
N LEU A 37 -22.86 3.11 41.81
CA LEU A 37 -22.36 1.85 41.24
C LEU A 37 -23.40 1.09 40.41
N ALA A 38 -24.66 1.52 40.40
CA ALA A 38 -25.69 0.97 39.51
C ALA A 38 -25.46 1.41 38.05
N ASP A 39 -24.86 2.59 37.85
CA ASP A 39 -24.50 3.11 36.52
C ASP A 39 -23.24 2.39 36.00
N ILE A 40 -23.40 1.73 34.85
CA ILE A 40 -22.33 1.00 34.17
C ILE A 40 -21.16 1.93 33.79
N ASN A 41 -21.46 3.18 33.44
CA ASN A 41 -20.46 4.15 33.00
C ASN A 41 -19.56 4.58 34.14
N ARG A 42 -20.11 4.77 35.35
CA ARG A 42 -19.33 5.07 36.55
C ARG A 42 -18.44 3.91 36.98
N VAL A 43 -18.93 2.69 36.81
CA VAL A 43 -18.12 1.48 37.11
C VAL A 43 -16.97 1.32 36.13
N ILE A 44 -17.19 1.54 34.82
CA ILE A 44 -16.12 1.50 33.83
C ILE A 44 -15.17 2.70 34.01
N GLU A 45 -15.68 3.90 34.30
CA GLU A 45 -14.85 5.08 34.62
C GLU A 45 -13.87 4.80 35.78
N LEU A 46 -14.32 4.13 36.83
CA LEU A 46 -13.45 3.67 37.92
C LEU A 46 -12.36 2.73 37.39
N TYR A 47 -12.69 1.77 36.55
CA TYR A 47 -11.69 0.92 35.91
C TYR A 47 -10.67 1.71 35.09
N HIS A 48 -11.09 2.77 34.38
CA HIS A 48 -10.16 3.63 33.65
C HIS A 48 -9.21 4.39 34.59
N THR A 49 -9.62 4.78 35.81
CA THR A 49 -8.67 5.33 36.80
C THR A 49 -7.57 4.34 37.16
N LYS A 50 -7.86 3.04 37.19
CA LYS A 50 -6.84 2.01 37.37
C LYS A 50 -5.90 1.93 36.16
N LEU A 51 -6.44 1.90 34.95
CA LEU A 51 -5.65 1.89 33.71
C LEU A 51 -4.70 3.09 33.61
N PHE A 52 -5.12 4.26 34.12
CA PHE A 52 -4.27 5.44 34.20
C PHE A 52 -2.99 5.16 35.01
N PHE A 53 -3.08 4.54 36.20
CA PHE A 53 -1.92 4.17 37.01
C PHE A 53 -1.10 3.00 36.46
N GLU A 54 -1.61 2.28 35.47
CA GLU A 54 -0.84 1.27 34.72
C GLU A 54 0.00 1.89 33.59
N LYS A 55 -0.45 3.02 33.04
CA LYS A 55 0.23 3.73 31.94
C LYS A 55 1.15 4.86 32.43
N VAL A 56 0.75 5.56 33.47
CA VAL A 56 1.44 6.75 33.98
C VAL A 56 2.24 6.36 35.23
N THR A 57 3.56 6.42 35.12
CA THR A 57 4.51 6.08 36.20
C THR A 57 5.01 7.29 36.96
N ASP A 58 4.92 8.49 36.38
CA ASP A 58 5.32 9.75 37.00
C ASP A 58 4.34 10.86 36.63
N ILE A 59 3.94 11.68 37.61
CA ILE A 59 2.98 12.77 37.43
C ILE A 59 3.64 14.04 37.96
N PRO A 60 3.82 15.07 37.09
CA PRO A 60 4.30 16.38 37.53
C PRO A 60 3.47 16.89 38.71
N ASP A 61 4.14 17.42 39.73
CA ASP A 61 3.55 17.97 40.97
C ASP A 61 2.99 16.94 41.97
N TRP A 62 3.20 15.63 41.76
CA TRP A 62 2.88 14.61 42.75
C TRP A 62 4.13 14.10 43.45
N SER A 63 4.11 14.06 44.79
CA SER A 63 5.09 13.29 45.56
C SER A 63 4.86 11.79 45.37
N GLU A 64 5.92 10.98 45.46
CA GLU A 64 5.83 9.50 45.44
C GLU A 64 4.78 8.96 46.42
N GLU A 65 4.71 9.51 47.64
CA GLU A 65 3.72 9.13 48.65
C GLU A 65 2.27 9.35 48.17
N LYS A 66 2.01 10.48 47.50
CA LYS A 66 0.70 10.81 46.92
C LYS A 66 0.34 9.85 45.79
N TYR A 67 1.29 9.53 44.91
CA TYR A 67 1.09 8.57 43.82
C TYR A 67 0.72 7.19 44.37
N GLN A 68 1.52 6.65 45.29
CA GLN A 68 1.26 5.34 45.90
C GLN A 68 -0.08 5.32 46.66
N ARG A 69 -0.43 6.40 47.36
CA ARG A 69 -1.71 6.52 48.07
C ARG A 69 -2.92 6.40 47.15
N TYR A 70 -2.92 7.08 46.00
CA TYR A 70 -4.03 6.97 45.05
C TYR A 70 -4.00 5.66 44.26
N LYS A 71 -2.81 5.17 43.88
CA LYS A 71 -2.65 3.86 43.25
C LYS A 71 -3.24 2.74 44.11
N ALA A 72 -3.00 2.76 45.43
CA ALA A 72 -3.57 1.81 46.37
C ALA A 72 -5.11 1.80 46.39
N LYS A 73 -5.78 2.93 46.12
CA LYS A 73 -7.25 3.00 46.04
C LYS A 73 -7.82 2.22 44.84
N THR A 74 -7.00 1.92 43.84
CA THR A 74 -7.46 1.22 42.63
C THR A 74 -7.46 -0.31 42.74
N LEU A 75 -6.87 -0.87 43.81
CA LEU A 75 -6.64 -2.31 43.96
C LEU A 75 -7.93 -3.14 43.90
N ASN A 76 -9.03 -2.63 44.45
CA ASN A 76 -10.30 -3.35 44.52
C ASN A 76 -11.24 -3.07 43.33
N LEU A 77 -10.86 -2.20 42.40
CA LEU A 77 -11.78 -1.77 41.33
C LEU A 77 -12.13 -2.90 40.36
N ASN A 78 -11.22 -3.85 40.14
CA ASN A 78 -11.54 -5.07 39.39
C ASN A 78 -12.74 -5.83 39.99
N THR A 79 -12.81 -5.91 41.33
CA THR A 79 -13.91 -6.58 42.03
C THR A 79 -15.21 -5.80 41.87
N VAL A 80 -15.15 -4.47 41.93
CA VAL A 80 -16.32 -3.60 41.70
C VAL A 80 -16.90 -3.83 40.31
N VAL A 81 -16.04 -3.86 39.28
CA VAL A 81 -16.46 -4.16 37.91
C VAL A 81 -17.10 -5.55 37.83
N TYR A 82 -16.43 -6.56 38.40
CA TYR A 82 -16.95 -7.93 38.41
C TYR A 82 -18.35 -8.03 39.03
N GLU A 83 -18.55 -7.46 40.22
CA GLU A 83 -19.84 -7.51 40.93
C GLU A 83 -20.95 -6.80 40.15
N ARG A 84 -20.65 -5.67 39.47
CA ARG A 84 -21.63 -5.00 38.63
C ARG A 84 -22.02 -5.81 37.40
N PHE A 85 -21.03 -6.38 36.71
CA PHE A 85 -21.27 -7.19 35.52
C PHE A 85 -22.02 -8.49 35.85
N LYS A 86 -21.81 -9.06 37.04
CA LYS A 86 -22.55 -10.24 37.51
C LYS A 86 -24.05 -10.01 37.70
N GLN A 87 -24.49 -8.75 37.84
CA GLN A 87 -25.92 -8.39 37.93
C GLN A 87 -26.60 -8.27 36.55
N ILE A 88 -25.83 -8.38 35.46
CA ILE A 88 -26.39 -8.40 34.11
C ILE A 88 -27.11 -9.74 33.90
N THR A 89 -28.32 -9.66 33.36
CA THR A 89 -29.19 -10.78 33.05
C THR A 89 -29.51 -10.78 31.56
N GLU A 90 -30.12 -11.87 31.08
CA GLU A 90 -30.60 -11.97 29.70
C GLU A 90 -31.55 -10.81 29.32
N GLU A 91 -32.38 -10.34 30.26
CA GLU A 91 -33.37 -9.30 29.99
C GLU A 91 -32.79 -7.89 29.92
N ASN A 92 -31.72 -7.60 30.68
CA ASN A 92 -31.20 -6.24 30.81
C ASN A 92 -29.88 -6.00 30.06
N VAL A 93 -29.27 -7.04 29.47
CA VAL A 93 -27.94 -6.93 28.82
C VAL A 93 -27.94 -5.91 27.68
N VAL A 94 -28.98 -5.93 26.84
CA VAL A 94 -29.10 -5.01 25.69
C VAL A 94 -29.29 -3.57 26.17
N ASP A 95 -30.17 -3.35 27.15
CA ASP A 95 -30.40 -2.02 27.71
C ASP A 95 -29.17 -1.48 28.46
N THR A 96 -28.48 -2.35 29.20
CA THR A 96 -27.24 -1.98 29.90
C THR A 96 -26.16 -1.56 28.89
N PHE A 97 -26.04 -2.27 27.76
CA PHE A 97 -25.12 -1.91 26.70
C PHE A 97 -25.53 -0.61 25.99
N ASN A 98 -26.81 -0.42 25.67
CA ASN A 98 -27.31 0.80 25.03
C ASN A 98 -27.10 2.05 25.91
N ASN A 99 -27.14 1.89 27.24
CA ASN A 99 -26.83 2.94 28.20
C ASN A 99 -25.31 3.09 28.45
N CYS A 100 -24.49 2.17 27.93
CA CYS A 100 -23.04 2.24 28.04
C CYS A 100 -22.50 3.31 27.08
N TYR A 101 -21.59 4.10 27.61
CA TYR A 101 -20.93 5.17 26.91
C TYR A 101 -20.12 4.63 25.73
N VAL A 102 -20.19 5.28 24.57
CA VAL A 102 -19.53 4.82 23.33
C VAL A 102 -18.03 4.59 23.53
N GLY A 103 -17.38 5.48 24.29
CA GLY A 103 -15.95 5.35 24.62
C GLY A 103 -15.60 4.13 25.49
N TYR A 104 -16.59 3.44 26.06
CA TYR A 104 -16.49 2.26 26.92
C TYR A 104 -17.06 0.99 26.30
N TRP A 105 -17.54 1.03 25.05
CA TRP A 105 -18.09 -0.15 24.39
C TRP A 105 -17.11 -1.32 24.33
N ASP A 106 -15.85 -1.05 24.00
CA ASP A 106 -14.79 -2.07 23.98
C ASP A 106 -14.53 -2.67 25.37
N ASP A 107 -14.59 -1.85 26.42
CA ASP A 107 -14.42 -2.33 27.80
C ASP A 107 -15.61 -3.20 28.21
N PHE A 108 -16.83 -2.80 27.85
CA PHE A 108 -18.03 -3.60 28.06
C PHE A 108 -17.93 -4.96 27.36
N ILE A 109 -17.55 -4.95 26.08
CA ILE A 109 -17.34 -6.15 25.28
C ILE A 109 -16.28 -7.06 25.95
N ASN A 110 -15.14 -6.50 26.36
CA ASN A 110 -14.09 -7.25 27.05
C ASN A 110 -14.62 -7.91 28.34
N PHE A 111 -15.32 -7.15 29.19
CA PHE A 111 -15.87 -7.67 30.43
C PHE A 111 -16.99 -8.70 30.22
N PHE A 112 -17.81 -8.53 29.17
CA PHE A 112 -18.83 -9.51 28.78
C PHE A 112 -18.22 -10.89 28.55
N TYR A 113 -17.10 -10.96 27.83
CA TYR A 113 -16.38 -12.21 27.60
C TYR A 113 -15.59 -12.67 28.82
N LYS A 114 -14.79 -11.78 29.42
CA LYS A 114 -13.92 -12.08 30.57
C LYS A 114 -14.70 -12.66 31.76
N PHE A 115 -15.91 -12.16 32.02
CA PHE A 115 -16.74 -12.63 33.13
C PHE A 115 -17.77 -13.69 32.72
N ASN A 116 -17.72 -14.16 31.47
CA ASN A 116 -18.65 -15.15 30.92
C ASN A 116 -20.13 -14.76 31.06
N ILE A 117 -20.46 -13.48 30.93
CA ILE A 117 -21.84 -12.99 31.09
C ILE A 117 -22.77 -13.68 30.10
N TYR A 118 -22.27 -13.99 28.92
CA TYR A 118 -22.98 -14.75 27.89
C TYR A 118 -23.58 -16.08 28.36
N LYS A 119 -23.08 -16.70 29.44
CA LYS A 119 -23.63 -17.95 29.98
C LYS A 119 -25.00 -17.78 30.64
N CYS A 120 -25.40 -16.57 30.99
CA CYS A 120 -26.76 -16.30 31.49
C CYS A 120 -27.80 -16.18 30.37
N ILE A 121 -27.36 -16.15 29.11
CA ILE A 121 -28.23 -16.02 27.93
C ILE A 121 -28.57 -17.41 27.42
N SER A 122 -29.86 -17.65 27.17
CA SER A 122 -30.36 -18.88 26.59
C SER A 122 -30.00 -18.97 25.10
N LYS A 123 -29.79 -20.21 24.62
CA LYS A 123 -29.50 -20.51 23.21
C LYS A 123 -30.55 -19.95 22.25
N ASN A 124 -31.82 -19.92 22.65
CA ASN A 124 -32.89 -19.41 21.78
C ASN A 124 -32.88 -17.88 21.64
N ARG A 125 -32.26 -17.14 22.58
CA ARG A 125 -32.27 -15.68 22.59
C ARG A 125 -30.95 -15.04 22.20
N ILE A 126 -29.86 -15.80 22.14
CA ILE A 126 -28.54 -15.23 21.86
C ILE A 126 -28.50 -14.45 20.56
N CYS A 127 -29.10 -14.94 19.47
CA CYS A 127 -29.13 -14.23 18.20
C CYS A 127 -29.84 -12.87 18.31
N ASP A 128 -30.98 -12.82 19.02
CA ASP A 128 -31.73 -11.58 19.25
C ASP A 128 -30.96 -10.61 20.13
N VAL A 129 -30.28 -11.11 21.16
CA VAL A 129 -29.40 -10.31 22.03
C VAL A 129 -28.26 -9.72 21.21
N LEU A 130 -27.56 -10.50 20.39
CA LEU A 130 -26.46 -10.01 19.55
C LEU A 130 -26.92 -8.95 18.54
N LYS A 131 -28.10 -9.15 17.94
CA LYS A 131 -28.75 -8.14 17.09
C LYS A 131 -29.06 -6.86 17.86
N GLY A 132 -29.60 -6.98 19.08
CA GLY A 132 -29.90 -5.85 19.97
C GLY A 132 -28.66 -5.08 20.43
N LEU A 133 -27.54 -5.79 20.64
CA LEU A 133 -26.24 -5.22 20.98
C LEU A 133 -25.58 -4.50 19.79
N ARG A 134 -26.03 -4.75 18.55
CA ARG A 134 -25.50 -4.14 17.31
C ARG A 134 -24.01 -4.36 17.14
N TRP A 135 -23.50 -5.49 17.63
CA TRP A 135 -22.10 -5.85 17.47
C TRP A 135 -21.83 -6.28 16.04
N ASN A 136 -20.71 -5.81 15.50
CA ASN A 136 -20.21 -6.32 14.23
C ASN A 136 -19.73 -7.77 14.40
N THR A 137 -19.60 -8.49 13.28
CA THR A 137 -19.22 -9.90 13.31
C THR A 137 -17.84 -10.15 13.92
N TYR A 138 -16.89 -9.21 13.78
CA TYR A 138 -15.57 -9.34 14.41
C TYR A 138 -15.67 -9.32 15.93
N ASN A 139 -16.49 -8.43 16.50
CA ASN A 139 -16.73 -8.37 17.94
C ASN A 139 -17.38 -9.68 18.44
N ILE A 140 -18.32 -10.25 17.68
CA ILE A 140 -18.99 -11.51 18.03
C ILE A 140 -18.00 -12.68 18.05
N LEU A 141 -17.05 -12.71 17.11
CA LEU A 141 -16.13 -13.83 16.90
C LEU A 141 -14.79 -13.70 17.65
N GLN A 142 -14.60 -12.67 18.48
CA GLN A 142 -13.29 -12.42 19.09
C GLN A 142 -12.94 -13.33 20.27
N ASP A 143 -13.92 -14.00 20.91
CA ASP A 143 -13.68 -14.87 22.07
C ASP A 143 -13.98 -16.34 21.76
N LYS A 144 -12.98 -17.20 21.97
CA LYS A 144 -13.08 -18.62 21.65
C LYS A 144 -14.14 -19.35 22.46
N SER A 145 -14.21 -19.07 23.76
CA SER A 145 -15.07 -19.80 24.68
C SER A 145 -16.53 -19.47 24.45
N PHE A 146 -16.83 -18.24 24.05
CA PHE A 146 -18.14 -17.81 23.61
C PHE A 146 -18.54 -18.50 22.29
N VAL A 147 -17.67 -18.45 21.28
CA VAL A 147 -17.95 -19.04 19.96
C VAL A 147 -18.19 -20.54 20.07
N GLU A 148 -17.37 -21.26 20.85
CA GLU A 148 -17.56 -22.70 21.05
C GLU A 148 -18.82 -23.03 21.86
N TYR A 149 -19.28 -22.13 22.74
CA TYR A 149 -20.49 -22.33 23.55
C TYR A 149 -21.79 -22.16 22.73
N PHE A 150 -21.82 -21.20 21.80
CA PHE A 150 -22.96 -20.91 20.92
C PHE A 150 -22.67 -21.25 19.44
N ASP A 151 -21.92 -22.31 19.19
CA ASP A 151 -21.40 -22.63 17.86
C ASP A 151 -22.51 -22.73 16.79
N GLU A 152 -23.60 -23.44 17.10
CA GLU A 152 -24.74 -23.60 16.20
C GLU A 152 -25.52 -22.29 16.03
N GLU A 153 -25.78 -21.57 17.12
CA GLU A 153 -26.58 -20.35 17.12
C GLU A 153 -25.87 -19.21 16.39
N ILE A 154 -24.57 -19.02 16.64
CA ILE A 154 -23.74 -18.05 15.90
C ILE A 154 -23.65 -18.46 14.43
N THR A 155 -23.56 -19.76 14.11
CA THR A 155 -23.60 -20.20 12.71
C THR A 155 -24.90 -19.79 12.01
N ILE A 156 -26.05 -19.93 12.66
CA ILE A 156 -27.34 -19.47 12.12
C ILE A 156 -27.30 -17.96 11.86
N LEU A 157 -26.76 -17.18 12.81
CA LEU A 157 -26.61 -15.73 12.64
C LEU A 157 -25.71 -15.39 11.44
N LEU A 158 -24.59 -16.10 11.26
CA LEU A 158 -23.66 -15.90 10.16
C LEU A 158 -24.23 -16.35 8.80
N GLU A 159 -25.24 -17.20 8.74
CA GLU A 159 -25.93 -17.53 7.48
C GLU A 159 -26.81 -16.37 6.99
N GLU A 160 -27.13 -15.40 7.85
CA GLU A 160 -27.78 -14.16 7.42
C GLU A 160 -26.79 -13.26 6.68
N GLN A 161 -27.15 -12.80 5.47
CA GLN A 161 -26.25 -11.98 4.64
C GLN A 161 -25.70 -10.76 5.39
N GLN A 162 -26.54 -10.09 6.20
CA GLN A 162 -26.14 -8.90 6.97
C GLN A 162 -24.97 -9.13 7.94
N TYR A 163 -24.80 -10.35 8.46
CA TYR A 163 -23.72 -10.69 9.41
C TYR A 163 -22.59 -11.48 8.73
N GLY A 164 -22.95 -12.46 7.90
CA GLY A 164 -22.00 -13.37 7.29
C GLY A 164 -21.26 -12.79 6.10
N LEU A 165 -21.95 -12.09 5.20
CA LEU A 165 -21.38 -11.71 3.92
C LEU A 165 -20.21 -10.73 4.10
N GLN A 166 -20.45 -9.64 4.83
CA GLN A 166 -19.41 -8.64 5.09
C GLN A 166 -18.21 -9.25 5.79
N PHE A 167 -18.44 -10.14 6.77
CA PHE A 167 -17.37 -10.86 7.44
C PHE A 167 -16.59 -11.77 6.50
N VAL A 168 -17.27 -12.60 5.70
CA VAL A 168 -16.61 -13.54 4.77
C VAL A 168 -15.80 -12.78 3.73
N VAL A 169 -16.34 -11.69 3.15
CA VAL A 169 -15.61 -10.88 2.17
C VAL A 169 -14.42 -10.19 2.82
N SER A 170 -14.63 -9.48 3.94
CA SER A 170 -13.55 -8.74 4.61
C SER A 170 -12.45 -9.68 5.16
N TYR A 171 -12.82 -10.78 5.80
CA TYR A 171 -11.84 -11.65 6.45
C TYR A 171 -11.02 -12.50 5.45
N TYR A 172 -11.63 -12.97 4.37
CA TYR A 172 -10.96 -13.88 3.42
C TYR A 172 -10.45 -13.21 2.15
N LEU A 173 -11.07 -12.10 1.72
CA LEU A 173 -10.76 -11.46 0.43
C LEU A 173 -10.09 -10.11 0.57
N GLU A 174 -10.31 -9.36 1.66
CA GLU A 174 -9.72 -8.05 1.88
C GLU A 174 -8.34 -8.16 2.56
N GLU A 175 -7.40 -7.32 2.15
CA GLU A 175 -6.07 -7.25 2.76
C GLU A 175 -6.12 -6.34 4.01
N HIS A 176 -5.65 -6.85 5.15
CA HIS A 176 -5.58 -6.11 6.42
C HIS A 176 -4.14 -5.99 6.89
N ASP A 177 -3.71 -4.79 7.32
CA ASP A 177 -2.36 -4.55 7.85
C ASP A 177 -2.07 -5.38 9.11
N LYS A 178 -3.11 -5.66 9.90
CA LYS A 178 -3.04 -6.50 11.09
C LYS A 178 -4.08 -7.59 11.01
N LYS A 179 -3.65 -8.83 11.22
CA LYS A 179 -4.58 -9.96 11.35
C LYS A 179 -5.39 -9.80 12.62
N ILE A 180 -6.70 -9.58 12.46
CA ILE A 180 -7.64 -9.60 13.58
C ILE A 180 -7.84 -11.05 14.00
N GLN A 181 -7.63 -11.34 15.29
CA GLN A 181 -7.85 -12.67 15.82
C GLN A 181 -9.35 -12.93 15.96
N VAL A 182 -9.86 -13.91 15.22
CA VAL A 182 -11.26 -14.35 15.28
C VAL A 182 -11.34 -15.88 15.40
N TYR A 183 -12.42 -16.36 15.98
CA TYR A 183 -12.74 -17.77 16.14
C TYR A 183 -13.97 -18.09 15.30
N ILE A 184 -13.80 -18.95 14.31
CA ILE A 184 -14.88 -19.32 13.38
C ILE A 184 -15.64 -20.52 13.97
N PRO A 185 -16.98 -20.48 14.05
CA PRO A 185 -17.77 -21.63 14.50
C PRO A 185 -17.49 -22.87 13.64
N ARG A 186 -17.39 -24.03 14.26
CA ARG A 186 -17.13 -25.32 13.60
C ARG A 186 -18.23 -25.67 12.60
N HIS A 187 -19.49 -25.34 12.91
CA HIS A 187 -20.62 -25.55 12.01
C HIS A 187 -20.71 -24.52 10.87
N PHE A 188 -19.91 -23.45 10.86
CA PHE A 188 -19.83 -22.50 9.74
C PHE A 188 -18.85 -22.99 8.68
N THR A 189 -19.25 -24.08 8.01
CA THR A 189 -18.41 -24.82 7.07
C THR A 189 -18.08 -24.03 5.79
N ILE A 190 -17.13 -24.54 5.00
CA ILE A 190 -16.74 -23.94 3.72
C ILE A 190 -17.94 -23.82 2.79
N GLU A 191 -18.81 -24.84 2.75
CA GLU A 191 -20.02 -24.84 1.90
C GLU A 191 -20.96 -23.69 2.25
N LYS A 192 -21.15 -23.41 3.55
CA LYS A 192 -21.97 -22.28 4.00
C LYS A 192 -21.38 -20.93 3.63
N ARG A 193 -20.05 -20.79 3.76
CA ARG A 193 -19.33 -19.56 3.36
C ARG A 193 -19.41 -19.32 1.86
N VAL A 194 -19.23 -20.35 1.05
CA VAL A 194 -19.36 -20.25 -0.41
C VAL A 194 -20.80 -19.92 -0.80
N LYS A 195 -21.78 -20.57 -0.16
CA LYS A 195 -23.20 -20.31 -0.39
C LYS A 195 -23.57 -18.85 -0.14
N LEU A 196 -23.05 -18.21 0.91
CA LEU A 196 -23.26 -16.78 1.15
C LEU A 196 -22.83 -15.90 -0.04
N ILE A 197 -21.66 -16.20 -0.63
CA ILE A 197 -21.17 -15.48 -1.80
C ILE A 197 -22.05 -15.78 -3.02
N GLU A 198 -22.46 -17.03 -3.23
CA GLU A 198 -23.34 -17.40 -4.35
C GLU A 198 -24.72 -16.74 -4.26
N ASP A 199 -25.30 -16.70 -3.06
CA ASP A 199 -26.60 -16.10 -2.80
C ASP A 199 -26.52 -14.58 -2.97
N TYR A 200 -25.43 -13.96 -2.52
CA TYR A 200 -25.14 -12.54 -2.74
C TYR A 200 -25.00 -12.21 -4.24
N LEU A 201 -24.25 -13.02 -4.98
CA LEU A 201 -24.11 -12.82 -6.43
C LEU A 201 -25.44 -13.01 -7.19
N LYS A 202 -26.50 -13.53 -6.56
CA LYS A 202 -27.86 -13.64 -7.12
C LYS A 202 -28.85 -12.61 -6.54
N SER A 203 -28.54 -11.94 -5.43
CA SER A 203 -29.45 -10.98 -4.75
C SER A 203 -29.45 -9.62 -5.41
N ASP A 204 -30.52 -8.82 -5.33
CA ASP A 204 -30.56 -7.49 -5.97
C ASP A 204 -29.57 -6.47 -5.38
N ASP A 205 -29.08 -6.69 -4.15
CA ASP A 205 -28.08 -5.83 -3.52
C ASP A 205 -26.71 -5.94 -4.22
N ILE A 206 -26.09 -4.79 -4.52
CA ILE A 206 -24.80 -4.70 -5.20
C ILE A 206 -23.89 -3.73 -4.46
N ASN A 207 -22.72 -4.23 -4.07
CA ASN A 207 -21.61 -3.43 -3.56
C ASN A 207 -20.43 -3.60 -4.54
N PRO A 208 -20.05 -2.55 -5.29
CA PRO A 208 -18.95 -2.61 -6.25
C PRO A 208 -17.61 -3.04 -5.64
N ASN A 209 -17.36 -2.68 -4.38
CA ASN A 209 -16.12 -3.07 -3.70
C ASN A 209 -16.08 -4.58 -3.46
N PHE A 210 -17.20 -5.18 -3.03
CA PHE A 210 -17.31 -6.63 -2.87
C PHE A 210 -17.21 -7.35 -4.21
N MET A 211 -17.83 -6.82 -5.27
CA MET A 211 -17.69 -7.38 -6.63
C MET A 211 -16.23 -7.41 -7.07
N LYS A 212 -15.49 -6.30 -6.86
CA LYS A 212 -14.06 -6.21 -7.21
C LYS A 212 -13.20 -7.18 -6.41
N LEU A 213 -13.48 -7.37 -5.11
CA LEU A 213 -12.78 -8.37 -4.28
C LEU A 213 -13.06 -9.80 -4.76
N ILE A 214 -14.31 -10.14 -5.07
CA ILE A 214 -14.69 -11.48 -5.56
C ILE A 214 -14.06 -11.76 -6.93
N LEU A 215 -14.09 -10.79 -7.84
CA LEU A 215 -13.50 -10.90 -9.18
C LEU A 215 -12.00 -11.22 -9.10
N ASN A 216 -11.28 -10.51 -8.22
CA ASN A 216 -9.83 -10.62 -8.08
C ASN A 216 -9.39 -11.62 -7.00
N ALA A 217 -10.31 -12.39 -6.40
CA ALA A 217 -9.97 -13.36 -5.37
C ALA A 217 -9.06 -14.48 -5.90
N LYS A 218 -7.98 -14.82 -5.19
CA LYS A 218 -7.24 -16.07 -5.45
C LYS A 218 -8.02 -17.26 -4.91
N TYR A 219 -7.87 -18.42 -5.55
CA TYR A 219 -8.42 -19.65 -5.02
C TYR A 219 -7.76 -19.98 -3.66
N THR A 220 -8.57 -20.19 -2.63
CA THR A 220 -8.10 -20.71 -1.34
C THR A 220 -8.97 -21.90 -0.94
N LYS A 221 -8.41 -22.80 -0.12
CA LYS A 221 -9.17 -23.95 0.41
C LYS A 221 -10.27 -23.51 1.39
N GLU A 222 -10.09 -22.37 2.05
CA GLU A 222 -11.01 -21.89 3.10
C GLU A 222 -12.21 -21.11 2.53
N LEU A 223 -12.02 -20.47 1.36
CA LEU A 223 -13.06 -19.82 0.57
C LEU A 223 -12.78 -20.02 -0.94
N PRO A 224 -13.23 -21.14 -1.53
CA PRO A 224 -12.96 -21.47 -2.92
C PRO A 224 -13.85 -20.67 -3.87
N ILE A 225 -13.41 -19.47 -4.26
CA ILE A 225 -14.07 -18.67 -5.30
C ILE A 225 -13.77 -19.26 -6.68
N THR A 226 -14.84 -19.65 -7.41
CA THR A 226 -14.71 -20.30 -8.71
C THR A 226 -14.69 -19.30 -9.88
N PRO A 227 -14.14 -19.66 -11.06
CA PRO A 227 -14.22 -18.82 -12.25
C PRO A 227 -15.66 -18.43 -12.67
N LYS A 228 -16.65 -19.29 -12.38
CA LYS A 228 -18.07 -18.98 -12.64
C LYS A 228 -18.58 -17.85 -11.74
N MET A 229 -18.17 -17.84 -10.46
CA MET A 229 -18.52 -16.77 -9.53
C MET A 229 -17.87 -15.46 -9.95
N LYS A 230 -16.60 -15.48 -10.38
CA LYS A 230 -15.90 -14.30 -10.93
C LYS A 230 -16.62 -13.72 -12.13
N LYS A 231 -17.00 -14.55 -13.10
CA LYS A 231 -17.77 -14.13 -14.29
C LYS A 231 -19.11 -13.49 -13.90
N MET A 232 -19.79 -14.03 -12.89
CA MET A 232 -21.05 -13.47 -12.40
C MET A 232 -20.82 -12.11 -11.72
N ALA A 233 -19.78 -11.98 -10.90
CA ALA A 233 -19.41 -10.71 -10.27
C ALA A 233 -19.07 -9.63 -11.30
N ASP A 234 -18.27 -9.96 -12.32
CA ASP A 234 -17.91 -9.06 -13.41
C ASP A 234 -19.15 -8.55 -14.17
N LYS A 235 -20.02 -9.47 -14.60
CA LYS A 235 -21.26 -9.13 -15.29
C LYS A 235 -22.12 -8.16 -14.46
N ARG A 236 -22.32 -8.46 -13.17
CA ARG A 236 -23.17 -7.65 -12.30
C ARG A 236 -22.56 -6.30 -11.97
N ASN A 237 -21.24 -6.22 -11.82
CA ASN A 237 -20.53 -4.95 -11.65
C ASN A 237 -20.73 -4.06 -12.88
N ASN A 238 -20.59 -4.62 -14.09
CA ASN A 238 -20.82 -3.88 -15.34
C ASN A 238 -22.28 -3.39 -15.45
N GLU A 239 -23.26 -4.26 -15.18
CA GLU A 239 -24.68 -3.88 -15.14
C GLU A 239 -24.97 -2.75 -14.12
N PHE A 240 -24.35 -2.79 -12.94
CA PHE A 240 -24.47 -1.74 -11.93
C PHE A 240 -23.97 -0.39 -12.46
N TRP A 241 -22.77 -0.34 -13.03
CA TRP A 241 -22.22 0.91 -13.57
C TRP A 241 -22.96 1.40 -14.81
N GLU A 242 -23.48 0.49 -15.64
CA GLU A 242 -24.30 0.87 -16.80
C GLU A 242 -25.64 1.50 -16.40
N ASN A 243 -26.27 1.00 -15.34
CA ASN A 243 -27.54 1.53 -14.83
C ASN A 243 -27.36 2.81 -14.00
N ASN A 244 -26.17 3.04 -13.45
CA ASN A 244 -25.85 4.22 -12.63
C ASN A 244 -25.08 5.31 -13.41
N LYS A 245 -25.25 5.39 -14.74
CA LYS A 245 -24.67 6.45 -15.59
C LYS A 245 -25.10 7.88 -15.21
N SER A 246 -26.16 8.04 -14.42
CA SER A 246 -26.60 9.33 -13.87
C SER A 246 -25.76 9.83 -12.70
N ALA A 247 -24.86 9.02 -12.16
CA ALA A 247 -23.90 9.46 -11.15
C ALA A 247 -22.98 10.55 -11.73
N ILE A 248 -22.67 11.56 -10.91
CA ILE A 248 -21.74 12.63 -11.30
C ILE A 248 -20.32 12.10 -11.07
N PHE A 249 -19.62 11.78 -12.15
CA PHE A 249 -18.23 11.36 -12.10
C PHE A 249 -17.30 12.57 -12.24
N HIS A 250 -16.36 12.72 -11.30
CA HIS A 250 -15.18 13.55 -11.52
C HIS A 250 -14.18 12.73 -12.33
N ASN A 251 -14.22 12.89 -13.66
CA ASN A 251 -13.29 12.23 -14.56
C ASN A 251 -12.06 13.11 -14.74
N TYR A 252 -10.90 12.61 -14.35
CA TYR A 252 -9.64 13.13 -14.83
C TYR A 252 -9.40 12.55 -16.23
N GLY A 253 -9.31 13.42 -17.24
CA GLY A 253 -9.00 13.01 -18.61
C GLY A 253 -7.55 13.34 -18.94
N PHE A 254 -6.83 12.42 -19.58
CA PHE A 254 -5.53 12.70 -20.18
C PHE A 254 -5.68 12.73 -21.69
N GLY A 255 -5.08 13.74 -22.32
CA GLY A 255 -4.90 13.84 -23.76
C GLY A 255 -3.42 13.98 -24.08
N VAL A 256 -2.97 13.33 -25.15
CA VAL A 256 -1.65 13.58 -25.73
C VAL A 256 -1.85 14.05 -27.15
N THR A 257 -1.23 15.17 -27.51
CA THR A 257 -1.29 15.72 -28.86
C THR A 257 0.11 16.02 -29.36
N PHE A 258 0.36 15.71 -30.62
CA PHE A 258 1.56 16.11 -31.33
C PHE A 258 1.16 17.13 -32.39
N GLY A 259 1.77 18.31 -32.35
CA GLY A 259 1.49 19.43 -33.25
C GLY A 259 2.69 20.37 -33.39
N PRO A 260 2.60 21.41 -34.24
CA PRO A 260 3.64 22.42 -34.36
C PRO A 260 3.55 23.38 -33.18
N PHE A 261 4.26 23.08 -32.09
CA PHE A 261 4.22 23.86 -30.86
C PHE A 261 5.54 24.63 -30.68
N GLU A 262 5.48 25.79 -30.00
CA GLU A 262 6.66 26.64 -29.78
C GLU A 262 7.69 25.96 -28.86
N ASN A 263 7.22 25.24 -27.83
CA ASN A 263 8.06 24.46 -26.94
C ASN A 263 7.96 22.98 -27.29
N VAL A 264 9.05 22.25 -27.04
CA VAL A 264 9.14 20.80 -27.27
C VAL A 264 8.11 20.01 -26.45
N LYS A 265 7.77 20.49 -25.25
CA LYS A 265 6.76 19.92 -24.34
C LYS A 265 5.98 21.04 -23.67
N ASN A 266 4.66 20.94 -23.67
CA ASN A 266 3.74 21.82 -22.95
C ASN A 266 2.68 21.01 -22.21
N ILE A 267 2.11 21.58 -21.15
CA ILE A 267 1.00 21.01 -20.39
C ILE A 267 -0.13 22.03 -20.33
N GLN A 268 -1.30 21.66 -20.82
CA GLN A 268 -2.52 22.46 -20.71
C GLN A 268 -3.51 21.76 -19.79
N ILE A 269 -4.23 22.54 -18.98
CA ILE A 269 -5.27 22.04 -18.10
C ILE A 269 -6.59 22.72 -18.50
N GLU A 270 -7.48 21.96 -19.12
CA GLU A 270 -8.79 22.45 -19.57
C GLU A 270 -9.91 21.57 -18.99
N ASN A 271 -10.86 22.14 -18.25
CA ASN A 271 -12.03 21.42 -17.73
C ASN A 271 -11.70 20.08 -17.03
N SER A 272 -10.69 20.08 -16.15
CA SER A 272 -10.18 18.88 -15.46
C SER A 272 -9.57 17.81 -16.37
N LYS A 273 -9.18 18.18 -17.59
CA LYS A 273 -8.39 17.36 -18.50
C LYS A 273 -6.98 17.93 -18.62
N TRP A 274 -5.99 17.05 -18.48
CA TRP A 274 -4.59 17.34 -18.68
C TRP A 274 -4.23 16.97 -20.12
N ILE A 275 -3.83 17.96 -20.91
CA ILE A 275 -3.39 17.76 -22.29
C ILE A 275 -1.89 17.99 -22.34
N LEU A 276 -1.14 16.92 -22.65
CA LEU A 276 0.29 17.00 -22.89
C LEU A 276 0.53 17.19 -24.39
N GLU A 277 1.21 18.27 -24.72
CA GLU A 277 1.48 18.70 -26.08
C GLU A 277 2.97 18.52 -26.38
N TYR A 278 3.28 17.85 -27.49
CA TYR A 278 4.65 17.59 -27.94
C TYR A 278 4.88 18.16 -29.32
N ASP A 279 6.00 18.86 -29.50
CA ASP A 279 6.32 19.45 -30.80
C ASP A 279 6.68 18.37 -31.83
N THR A 280 5.99 18.41 -32.97
CA THR A 280 6.28 17.56 -34.13
C THR A 280 7.59 17.93 -34.82
N GLY A 281 8.02 19.20 -34.74
CA GLY A 281 9.31 19.66 -35.27
C GLY A 281 10.47 18.93 -34.60
N TRP A 282 10.47 18.88 -33.26
CA TRP A 282 11.46 18.14 -32.47
C TRP A 282 11.68 16.70 -32.94
N VAL A 283 10.61 15.92 -33.11
CA VAL A 283 10.72 14.51 -33.54
C VAL A 283 11.22 14.41 -34.99
N LYS A 284 10.79 15.33 -35.86
CA LYS A 284 11.19 15.35 -37.26
C LYS A 284 12.66 15.73 -37.45
N ASP A 285 13.18 16.60 -36.60
CA ASP A 285 14.56 17.07 -36.67
C ASP A 285 15.56 16.11 -36.01
N ASN A 286 15.08 15.14 -35.20
CA ASN A 286 15.90 14.18 -34.46
C ASN A 286 15.45 12.73 -34.72
N THR A 287 15.74 12.21 -35.93
CA THR A 287 15.31 10.88 -36.37
C THR A 287 16.32 9.76 -36.12
N ASP A 288 17.47 10.05 -35.52
CA ASP A 288 18.42 9.00 -35.14
C ASP A 288 17.88 8.16 -33.97
N TYR A 289 18.12 6.85 -34.05
CA TYR A 289 17.53 5.89 -33.11
C TYR A 289 17.89 6.12 -31.63
N PRO A 290 19.14 6.49 -31.26
CA PRO A 290 19.46 6.88 -29.89
C PRO A 290 18.59 8.02 -29.38
N THR A 291 18.45 9.10 -30.16
CA THR A 291 17.65 10.28 -29.74
C THR A 291 16.16 9.94 -29.63
N LEU A 292 15.64 9.10 -30.54
CA LEU A 292 14.27 8.62 -30.47
C LEU A 292 14.01 7.78 -29.19
N LEU A 293 14.96 6.94 -28.78
CA LEU A 293 14.88 6.21 -27.49
C LEU A 293 15.00 7.15 -26.29
N ASN A 294 15.87 8.16 -26.37
CA ASN A 294 16.06 9.16 -25.31
C ASN A 294 14.80 9.99 -25.03
N ASN A 295 13.87 10.12 -25.98
CA ASN A 295 12.59 10.79 -25.73
C ASN A 295 11.78 10.09 -24.61
N PHE A 296 11.89 8.77 -24.43
CA PHE A 296 11.23 8.09 -23.31
C PHE A 296 11.80 8.50 -21.95
N ILE A 297 13.07 8.89 -21.90
CA ILE A 297 13.75 9.36 -20.69
C ILE A 297 13.46 10.85 -20.47
N TYR A 298 13.78 11.70 -21.44
CA TYR A 298 13.81 13.16 -21.23
C TYR A 298 12.51 13.87 -21.64
N LEU A 299 11.82 13.38 -22.68
CA LEU A 299 10.58 14.01 -23.15
C LEU A 299 9.38 13.53 -22.33
N PHE A 300 9.27 12.21 -22.16
CA PHE A 300 8.16 11.57 -21.47
C PHE A 300 8.41 11.28 -19.99
N GLU A 301 9.66 11.38 -19.52
CA GLU A 301 10.01 11.23 -18.10
C GLU A 301 9.57 9.87 -17.51
N TYR A 302 9.73 8.78 -18.28
CA TYR A 302 9.45 7.42 -17.77
C TYR A 302 10.44 6.97 -16.71
N ILE A 303 11.54 7.71 -16.57
CA ILE A 303 12.72 7.36 -15.80
C ILE A 303 13.17 8.59 -15.02
N ASP A 304 13.54 8.39 -13.76
CA ASP A 304 14.12 9.45 -12.94
C ASP A 304 15.65 9.54 -13.07
N SER A 305 16.25 10.49 -12.34
CA SER A 305 17.70 10.71 -12.33
C SER A 305 18.55 9.53 -11.83
N GLN A 306 17.94 8.51 -11.21
CA GLN A 306 18.61 7.28 -10.74
C GLN A 306 18.30 6.08 -11.65
N ALA A 307 17.81 6.33 -12.85
CA ALA A 307 17.36 5.32 -13.79
C ALA A 307 16.22 4.42 -13.26
N ARG A 308 15.40 4.90 -12.30
CA ARG A 308 14.23 4.16 -11.78
C ARG A 308 12.98 4.51 -12.57
N LEU A 309 12.10 3.53 -12.78
CA LEU A 309 10.82 3.76 -13.44
C LEU A 309 9.91 4.71 -12.65
N THR A 310 9.26 5.65 -13.32
CA THR A 310 8.31 6.59 -12.69
C THR A 310 6.88 6.04 -12.61
N CYS A 311 6.51 5.08 -13.45
CA CYS A 311 5.17 4.48 -13.51
C CYS A 311 4.95 3.28 -12.56
N VAL A 312 5.73 3.17 -11.48
CA VAL A 312 5.56 2.10 -10.47
C VAL A 312 4.72 2.59 -9.30
N SER A 313 3.97 1.69 -8.65
CA SER A 313 3.34 2.06 -7.37
C SER A 313 4.42 2.25 -6.31
N SER A 314 4.33 3.34 -5.54
CA SER A 314 5.23 3.66 -4.45
C SER A 314 4.44 4.03 -3.18
N HIS A 315 5.07 3.91 -2.00
CA HIS A 315 4.40 4.19 -0.72
C HIS A 315 4.31 5.69 -0.37
N GLY A 316 5.17 6.56 -0.93
CA GLY A 316 5.30 7.96 -0.53
C GLY A 316 4.07 8.84 -0.76
N GLU A 317 3.32 8.57 -1.84
CA GLU A 317 2.21 9.42 -2.29
C GLU A 317 0.84 9.07 -1.67
N ARG A 318 0.78 8.13 -0.72
CA ARG A 318 -0.50 7.68 -0.15
C ARG A 318 -1.06 8.68 0.85
N HIS A 319 -1.99 9.50 0.40
CA HIS A 319 -2.77 10.34 1.30
C HIS A 319 -3.78 9.47 2.09
N PRO A 320 -3.86 9.58 3.43
CA PRO A 320 -4.77 8.73 4.24
C PRO A 320 -6.24 8.78 3.80
N LEU A 321 -6.67 9.91 3.23
CA LEU A 321 -8.04 10.05 2.68
C LEU A 321 -8.24 9.26 1.38
N THR A 322 -7.23 9.08 0.54
CA THR A 322 -7.36 8.29 -0.69
C THR A 322 -7.39 6.79 -0.37
N GLU A 323 -6.66 6.37 0.68
CA GLU A 323 -6.64 4.97 1.13
C GLU A 323 -8.03 4.42 1.52
N ILE A 324 -8.90 5.26 2.10
CA ILE A 324 -10.25 4.84 2.55
C ILE A 324 -11.15 4.46 1.36
N PHE A 325 -10.87 4.98 0.16
CA PHE A 325 -11.62 4.66 -1.06
C PHE A 325 -10.99 3.53 -1.89
N GLU A 326 -9.83 3.03 -1.48
CA GLU A 326 -9.14 1.94 -2.17
C GLU A 326 -9.71 0.58 -1.78
N VAL A 327 -10.03 -0.24 -2.78
CA VAL A 327 -10.39 -1.65 -2.56
C VAL A 327 -9.11 -2.48 -2.52
N ARG A 328 -8.73 -2.92 -1.32
CA ARG A 328 -7.51 -3.71 -1.08
C ARG A 328 -7.86 -5.18 -0.91
N GLY A 329 -7.56 -5.99 -1.92
CA GLY A 329 -7.77 -7.44 -1.85
C GLY A 329 -6.49 -8.22 -1.58
N VAL A 330 -6.62 -9.38 -0.94
CA VAL A 330 -5.50 -10.28 -0.65
C VAL A 330 -4.79 -10.67 -1.95
N GLY A 331 -3.53 -10.25 -2.05
CA GLY A 331 -2.68 -10.54 -3.20
C GLY A 331 -2.98 -9.69 -4.43
N MET A 332 -3.76 -8.61 -4.32
CA MET A 332 -3.87 -7.61 -5.39
C MET A 332 -2.62 -6.73 -5.45
N TYR A 333 -2.32 -6.19 -6.63
CA TYR A 333 -1.27 -5.20 -6.78
C TYR A 333 -1.67 -3.91 -6.06
N LYS A 334 -0.79 -3.41 -5.19
CA LYS A 334 -1.01 -2.15 -4.50
C LYS A 334 -0.88 -1.03 -5.52
N LYS A 335 -1.96 -0.28 -5.72
CA LYS A 335 -2.03 0.85 -6.61
C LYS A 335 -3.02 1.88 -6.08
N ASP A 336 -2.70 3.14 -6.30
CA ASP A 336 -3.50 4.30 -5.95
C ASP A 336 -3.96 5.02 -7.23
N VAL A 337 -4.66 6.14 -7.04
CA VAL A 337 -5.13 6.98 -8.14
C VAL A 337 -3.96 7.52 -8.96
N ALA A 338 -2.84 7.87 -8.32
CA ALA A 338 -1.66 8.40 -9.00
C ALA A 338 -1.04 7.36 -9.95
N PHE A 339 -0.92 6.11 -9.52
CA PHE A 339 -0.51 5.00 -10.36
C PHE A 339 -1.41 4.84 -11.59
N ASP A 340 -2.74 4.79 -11.40
CA ASP A 340 -3.68 4.61 -12.52
C ASP A 340 -3.61 5.79 -13.51
N MET A 341 -3.35 7.02 -13.02
CA MET A 341 -3.13 8.21 -13.85
C MET A 341 -1.84 8.10 -14.68
N LEU A 342 -0.71 7.79 -14.04
CA LEU A 342 0.59 7.67 -14.70
C LEU A 342 0.62 6.53 -15.73
N GLU A 343 0.01 5.38 -15.39
CA GLU A 343 -0.11 4.25 -16.30
C GLU A 343 -0.94 4.64 -17.55
N SER A 344 -2.09 5.29 -17.34
CA SER A 344 -2.94 5.76 -18.45
C SER A 344 -2.21 6.78 -19.34
N LEU A 345 -1.49 7.71 -18.73
CA LEU A 345 -0.72 8.72 -19.46
C LEU A 345 0.37 8.06 -20.31
N SER A 346 1.14 7.15 -19.73
CA SER A 346 2.20 6.41 -20.44
C SER A 346 1.67 5.57 -21.61
N ASP A 347 0.47 4.99 -21.48
CA ASP A 347 -0.17 4.22 -22.55
C ASP A 347 -0.54 5.13 -23.74
N ILE A 348 -1.09 6.33 -23.46
CA ILE A 348 -1.47 7.28 -24.50
C ILE A 348 -0.23 7.93 -25.15
N GLN A 349 0.81 8.26 -24.36
CA GLN A 349 2.09 8.76 -24.87
C GLN A 349 2.74 7.74 -25.81
N MET A 350 2.82 6.47 -25.40
CA MET A 350 3.40 5.40 -26.21
C MET A 350 2.69 5.30 -27.55
N ARG A 351 1.35 5.24 -27.53
CA ARG A 351 0.55 5.18 -28.75
C ARG A 351 0.75 6.42 -29.64
N GLY A 352 0.62 7.61 -29.07
CA GLY A 352 0.73 8.86 -29.82
C GLY A 352 2.11 9.01 -30.46
N TYR A 353 3.17 8.62 -29.75
CA TYR A 353 4.54 8.71 -30.25
C TYR A 353 4.80 7.70 -31.38
N VAL A 354 4.40 6.44 -31.21
CA VAL A 354 4.52 5.43 -32.30
C VAL A 354 3.76 5.87 -33.54
N GLU A 355 2.55 6.41 -33.38
CA GLU A 355 1.78 6.97 -34.51
C GLU A 355 2.49 8.16 -35.18
N GLN A 356 3.28 8.97 -34.47
CA GLN A 356 4.12 9.99 -35.11
C GLN A 356 5.33 9.41 -35.84
N LEU A 357 6.00 8.42 -35.28
CA LEU A 357 7.14 7.76 -35.93
C LEU A 357 6.73 7.12 -37.26
N ILE A 358 5.55 6.48 -37.30
CA ILE A 358 5.00 5.89 -38.52
C ILE A 358 4.78 6.95 -39.62
N LYS A 359 4.38 8.18 -39.26
CA LYS A 359 4.24 9.28 -40.24
C LYS A 359 5.58 9.73 -40.83
N LEU A 360 6.68 9.44 -40.13
CA LEU A 360 8.04 9.69 -40.59
C LEU A 360 8.67 8.44 -41.25
N ASP A 361 7.88 7.39 -41.51
CA ASP A 361 8.33 6.10 -42.06
C ASP A 361 9.33 5.35 -41.16
N ILE A 362 9.20 5.53 -39.84
CA ILE A 362 10.04 4.87 -38.82
C ILE A 362 9.18 3.91 -38.00
N ASN A 363 9.56 2.63 -37.96
CA ASN A 363 8.92 1.66 -37.08
C ASN A 363 9.69 1.53 -35.77
N ILE A 364 8.98 1.56 -34.64
CA ILE A 364 9.59 1.42 -33.31
C ILE A 364 10.25 0.04 -33.13
N GLU A 365 9.73 -0.99 -33.79
CA GLU A 365 10.32 -2.32 -33.81
C GLU A 365 11.73 -2.35 -34.43
N ASP A 366 11.99 -1.54 -35.46
CA ASP A 366 13.30 -1.45 -36.09
C ASP A 366 14.32 -0.79 -35.14
N ILE A 367 13.87 0.19 -34.35
CA ILE A 367 14.67 0.84 -33.29
C ILE A 367 15.02 -0.18 -32.20
N ILE A 368 14.03 -0.95 -31.74
CA ILE A 368 14.23 -2.01 -30.74
C ILE A 368 15.25 -3.04 -31.24
N LYS A 369 15.10 -3.49 -32.49
CA LYS A 369 16.02 -4.46 -33.09
C LYS A 369 17.44 -3.91 -33.22
N TRP A 370 17.59 -2.67 -33.68
CA TRP A 370 18.88 -1.98 -33.77
C TRP A 370 19.57 -1.88 -32.40
N PHE A 371 18.83 -1.58 -31.32
CA PHE A 371 19.41 -1.48 -29.98
C PHE A 371 20.13 -2.79 -29.60
N PHE A 372 19.43 -3.92 -29.72
CA PHE A 372 20.01 -5.21 -29.32
C PHE A 372 21.07 -5.73 -30.30
N GLU A 373 20.83 -5.63 -31.61
CA GLU A 373 21.69 -6.28 -32.61
C GLU A 373 22.86 -5.41 -33.07
N THR A 374 22.80 -4.09 -32.89
CA THR A 374 23.82 -3.15 -33.38
C THR A 374 24.43 -2.33 -32.26
N TYR A 375 23.61 -1.63 -31.48
CA TYR A 375 24.11 -0.70 -30.46
C TYR A 375 24.86 -1.42 -29.33
N LEU A 376 24.30 -2.49 -28.76
CA LEU A 376 24.97 -3.25 -27.69
C LEU A 376 26.31 -3.86 -28.14
N LEU A 377 26.43 -4.23 -29.42
CA LEU A 377 27.69 -4.71 -29.98
C LEU A 377 28.69 -3.57 -30.16
N GLN A 378 28.27 -2.44 -30.71
CA GLN A 378 29.16 -1.32 -31.02
C GLN A 378 29.67 -0.60 -29.78
N GLU A 379 28.81 -0.39 -28.79
CA GLU A 379 29.16 0.35 -27.57
C GLU A 379 29.75 -0.53 -26.47
N PHE A 380 29.26 -1.77 -26.31
CA PHE A 380 29.61 -2.62 -25.17
C PHE A 380 30.28 -3.96 -25.55
N ASP A 381 30.58 -4.19 -26.84
CA ASP A 381 31.10 -5.47 -27.40
C ASP A 381 30.25 -6.70 -27.03
N ILE A 382 28.94 -6.53 -26.84
CA ILE A 382 28.02 -7.63 -26.54
C ILE A 382 27.56 -8.29 -27.85
N LYS A 383 28.02 -9.52 -28.08
CA LYS A 383 27.74 -10.29 -29.30
C LYS A 383 26.47 -11.13 -29.16
N ASP A 384 25.92 -11.52 -30.31
CA ASP A 384 24.85 -12.52 -30.44
C ASP A 384 23.53 -12.19 -29.71
N TYR A 385 23.29 -10.92 -29.38
CA TYR A 385 22.05 -10.43 -28.78
C TYR A 385 20.94 -10.24 -29.83
N THR A 386 20.56 -11.33 -30.49
CA THR A 386 19.50 -11.32 -31.52
C THR A 386 18.12 -11.01 -30.91
N CYS A 387 17.29 -10.24 -31.62
CA CYS A 387 15.97 -9.83 -31.11
C CYS A 387 14.88 -10.00 -32.17
N ASN A 388 13.94 -10.91 -31.91
CA ASN A 388 12.82 -11.17 -32.82
C ASN A 388 11.72 -10.13 -32.63
N MET A 389 11.50 -9.31 -33.65
CA MET A 389 10.46 -8.29 -33.68
C MET A 389 9.41 -8.59 -34.76
N PRO A 390 8.14 -8.19 -34.55
CA PRO A 390 7.10 -8.39 -35.55
C PRO A 390 7.31 -7.51 -36.78
N ASN A 391 6.79 -7.95 -37.93
CA ASN A 391 6.81 -7.15 -39.15
C ASN A 391 5.66 -6.14 -39.15
N PRO A 392 5.83 -4.97 -39.80
CA PRO A 392 4.77 -3.96 -39.88
C PRO A 392 3.44 -4.49 -40.46
N ALA A 393 3.53 -5.44 -41.41
CA ALA A 393 2.39 -6.06 -42.10
C ALA A 393 1.69 -7.19 -41.31
N ASP A 394 2.24 -7.61 -40.16
CA ASP A 394 1.67 -8.68 -39.36
C ASP A 394 0.33 -8.27 -38.74
N SER A 395 -0.56 -9.25 -38.54
CA SER A 395 -1.80 -9.02 -37.79
C SER A 395 -1.50 -8.61 -36.35
N ILE A 396 -2.37 -7.82 -35.73
CA ILE A 396 -2.16 -7.33 -34.35
C ILE A 396 -1.93 -8.48 -33.36
N LEU A 397 -2.66 -9.60 -33.52
CA LEU A 397 -2.46 -10.81 -32.72
C LEU A 397 -1.05 -11.38 -32.88
N SER A 398 -0.55 -11.45 -34.12
CA SER A 398 0.81 -11.92 -34.41
C SER A 398 1.85 -10.96 -33.83
N LYS A 399 1.60 -9.64 -33.89
CA LYS A 399 2.47 -8.64 -33.26
C LYS A 399 2.58 -8.85 -31.75
N CYS A 400 1.44 -8.98 -31.05
CA CYS A 400 1.44 -9.24 -29.61
C CYS A 400 2.14 -10.54 -29.24
N LYS A 401 1.88 -11.65 -29.96
CA LYS A 401 2.55 -12.94 -29.72
C LYS A 401 4.06 -12.85 -29.91
N THR A 402 4.50 -12.20 -30.99
CA THR A 402 5.92 -12.04 -31.30
C THR A 402 6.61 -11.18 -30.26
N LEU A 403 6.01 -10.05 -29.84
CA LEU A 403 6.56 -9.21 -28.77
C LEU A 403 6.61 -9.93 -27.42
N ALA A 404 5.56 -10.65 -27.04
CA ALA A 404 5.54 -11.41 -25.80
C ALA A 404 6.68 -12.45 -25.75
N SER A 405 6.92 -13.15 -26.86
CA SER A 405 8.06 -14.07 -27.00
C SER A 405 9.41 -13.33 -27.06
N GLY A 406 9.46 -12.17 -27.72
CA GLY A 406 10.65 -11.31 -27.80
C GLY A 406 11.11 -10.82 -26.43
N ILE A 407 10.18 -10.43 -25.54
CA ILE A 407 10.48 -10.04 -24.15
C ILE A 407 11.17 -11.19 -23.41
N ASP A 408 10.61 -12.40 -23.46
CA ASP A 408 11.21 -13.57 -22.81
C ASP A 408 12.60 -13.88 -23.38
N GLY A 409 12.76 -13.78 -24.70
CA GLY A 409 14.03 -14.00 -25.38
C GLY A 409 15.09 -12.99 -24.99
N VAL A 410 14.74 -11.71 -24.86
CA VAL A 410 15.64 -10.65 -24.40
C VAL A 410 16.07 -10.88 -22.96
N LEU A 411 15.13 -11.16 -22.05
CA LEU A 411 15.42 -11.39 -20.64
C LEU A 411 16.30 -12.62 -20.42
N SER A 412 16.05 -13.69 -21.18
CA SER A 412 16.84 -14.91 -21.11
C SER A 412 18.28 -14.70 -21.58
N LYS A 413 18.48 -13.99 -22.70
CA LYS A 413 19.82 -13.63 -23.18
C LYS A 413 20.54 -12.68 -22.21
N TYR A 414 19.83 -11.74 -21.61
CA TYR A 414 20.42 -10.86 -20.60
C TYR A 414 20.92 -11.65 -19.38
N LYS A 415 20.10 -12.60 -18.92
CA LYS A 415 20.48 -13.47 -17.81
C LYS A 415 21.74 -14.27 -18.14
N MET A 416 21.84 -14.85 -19.34
CA MET A 416 23.06 -15.56 -19.78
C MET A 416 24.27 -14.62 -19.81
N LEU A 417 24.11 -13.39 -20.33
CA LEU A 417 25.19 -12.40 -20.33
C LEU A 417 25.72 -12.11 -18.91
N CYS A 418 24.84 -12.02 -17.92
CA CYS A 418 25.22 -11.80 -16.53
C CYS A 418 25.83 -13.04 -15.86
N ASP A 419 25.25 -14.23 -16.09
CA ASP A 419 25.64 -15.47 -15.43
C ASP A 419 26.93 -16.06 -16.04
N ASP A 420 27.04 -16.06 -17.37
CA ASP A 420 28.10 -16.73 -18.14
C ASP A 420 29.12 -15.74 -18.72
N GLY A 421 28.80 -14.44 -18.73
CA GLY A 421 29.65 -13.38 -19.31
C GLY A 421 29.51 -13.22 -20.83
N GLU A 422 28.80 -14.13 -21.49
CA GLU A 422 28.54 -14.12 -22.94
C GLU A 422 27.17 -14.72 -23.27
N ILE A 423 26.72 -14.55 -24.51
CA ILE A 423 25.47 -15.12 -25.02
C ILE A 423 25.81 -16.31 -25.93
N ASP A 424 25.71 -17.53 -25.41
CA ASP A 424 25.87 -18.75 -26.19
C ASP A 424 24.54 -19.17 -26.84
N LEU A 425 24.41 -18.94 -28.15
CA LEU A 425 23.20 -19.31 -28.91
C LEU A 425 22.98 -20.82 -29.04
N GLU A 426 24.01 -21.65 -28.91
CA GLU A 426 23.84 -23.11 -28.90
C GLU A 426 23.28 -23.57 -27.55
N LEU A 427 23.79 -23.01 -26.43
CA LEU A 427 23.23 -23.26 -25.10
C LEU A 427 21.79 -22.75 -25.00
N PHE A 428 21.49 -21.60 -25.59
CA PHE A 428 20.16 -20.99 -25.57
C PHE A 428 19.05 -21.94 -26.07
N LYS A 429 19.36 -22.84 -27.01
CA LYS A 429 18.40 -23.84 -27.53
C LYS A 429 17.91 -24.84 -26.47
N TYR A 430 18.66 -25.02 -25.40
CA TYR A 430 18.34 -25.95 -24.31
C TYR A 430 17.63 -25.26 -23.14
N ILE A 431 17.55 -23.92 -23.14
CA ILE A 431 16.80 -23.15 -22.14
C ILE A 431 15.34 -23.13 -22.57
N THR A 432 14.51 -23.94 -21.90
CA THR A 432 13.09 -24.08 -22.24
C THR A 432 12.16 -23.21 -21.38
N ASP A 433 12.63 -22.78 -20.22
CA ASP A 433 11.85 -22.03 -19.26
C ASP A 433 12.15 -20.54 -19.36
N SER A 434 11.11 -19.72 -19.52
CA SER A 434 11.26 -18.26 -19.42
C SER A 434 11.67 -17.88 -18.00
N PRO A 435 12.70 -17.03 -17.84
CA PRO A 435 13.15 -16.62 -16.52
C PRO A 435 12.07 -15.78 -15.84
N ARG A 436 11.95 -15.93 -14.51
CA ARG A 436 11.07 -15.03 -13.74
C ARG A 436 11.71 -13.65 -13.74
N ILE A 437 10.89 -12.63 -13.96
CA ILE A 437 11.35 -11.24 -14.09
C ILE A 437 12.13 -10.77 -12.86
N LYS A 438 11.70 -11.18 -11.66
CA LYS A 438 12.38 -10.88 -10.39
C LYS A 438 13.74 -11.57 -10.22
N ASP A 439 14.01 -12.63 -10.99
CA ASP A 439 15.20 -13.46 -10.88
C ASP A 439 16.26 -13.08 -11.94
N ILE A 440 16.03 -12.01 -12.73
CA ILE A 440 16.98 -11.52 -13.72
C ILE A 440 18.12 -10.79 -13.02
N PRO A 441 19.36 -11.30 -13.09
CA PRO A 441 20.52 -10.66 -12.48
C PRO A 441 20.91 -9.38 -13.22
N SER A 442 21.60 -8.51 -12.51
CA SER A 442 22.39 -7.39 -13.01
C SER A 442 23.85 -7.80 -13.12
N ARG A 443 24.61 -7.11 -13.98
CA ARG A 443 26.08 -7.22 -14.02
C ARG A 443 26.75 -6.52 -12.82
N ILE A 444 25.99 -5.74 -12.05
CA ILE A 444 26.42 -4.92 -10.93
C ILE A 444 25.96 -5.59 -9.62
N LYS A 445 26.92 -5.94 -8.76
CA LYS A 445 26.62 -6.58 -7.47
C LYS A 445 25.90 -5.65 -6.50
N ASN A 446 26.35 -4.39 -6.43
CA ASN A 446 25.78 -3.37 -5.55
C ASN A 446 24.91 -2.41 -6.36
N LYS A 447 23.83 -2.92 -6.99
CA LYS A 447 22.98 -2.09 -7.85
C LYS A 447 21.94 -1.31 -7.05
N TYR A 448 21.11 -2.02 -6.30
CA TYR A 448 20.04 -1.42 -5.52
C TYR A 448 20.26 -1.63 -4.04
N CYS A 449 19.68 -0.76 -3.21
CA CYS A 449 19.58 -1.01 -1.78
C CYS A 449 18.19 -0.71 -1.22
N TYR A 450 17.85 -1.38 -0.13
CA TYR A 450 16.57 -1.23 0.56
C TYR A 450 16.75 -1.26 2.08
N VAL A 451 15.85 -0.56 2.78
CA VAL A 451 15.84 -0.50 4.25
C VAL A 451 15.35 -1.81 4.86
N ILE A 452 16.06 -2.30 5.88
CA ILE A 452 15.57 -3.38 6.77
C ILE A 452 15.37 -2.85 8.19
N ASN A 453 16.21 -1.91 8.64
CA ASN A 453 16.19 -1.45 10.01
C ASN A 453 14.88 -0.70 10.34
N SER A 454 14.13 -1.22 11.32
CA SER A 454 12.89 -0.61 11.81
C SER A 454 13.08 0.79 12.39
N GLU A 455 14.26 1.11 12.92
CA GLU A 455 14.58 2.46 13.39
C GLU A 455 14.67 3.44 12.22
N LEU A 456 15.27 3.08 11.08
CA LEU A 456 15.26 3.93 9.88
C LEU A 456 13.83 4.11 9.36
N ILE A 457 13.00 3.05 9.38
CA ILE A 457 11.59 3.16 9.01
C ILE A 457 10.84 4.13 9.94
N LYS A 458 11.06 4.03 11.25
CA LYS A 458 10.51 4.98 12.23
C LYS A 458 10.97 6.41 11.92
N GLU A 459 12.25 6.59 11.62
CA GLU A 459 12.83 7.89 11.29
C GLU A 459 12.22 8.52 10.04
N MET A 460 12.09 7.75 8.95
CA MET A 460 11.42 8.19 7.73
C MET A 460 9.98 8.64 8.01
N ASN A 461 9.23 7.83 8.76
CA ASN A 461 7.85 8.18 9.13
C ASN A 461 7.78 9.47 9.96
N MET A 462 8.74 9.72 10.85
CA MET A 462 8.77 10.95 11.64
C MET A 462 9.05 12.19 10.79
N PHE A 463 9.87 12.09 9.74
CA PHE A 463 10.16 13.21 8.86
C PHE A 463 9.05 13.51 7.86
N PHE A 464 8.54 12.46 7.20
CA PHE A 464 7.76 12.61 5.98
C PHE A 464 6.27 12.28 6.14
N SER A 465 5.89 11.47 7.13
CA SER A 465 4.48 11.08 7.30
C SER A 465 3.64 12.21 7.85
N SER A 466 2.48 12.41 7.22
CA SER A 466 1.42 13.30 7.72
C SER A 466 0.74 12.82 8.98
N GLN A 467 1.00 11.58 9.39
CA GLN A 467 0.46 10.99 10.63
C GLN A 467 1.41 11.15 11.82
N SER A 468 2.61 11.71 11.64
CA SER A 468 3.60 11.85 12.72
C SER A 468 3.24 12.91 13.77
N MET A 469 2.31 13.82 13.46
CA MET A 469 1.98 15.03 14.26
C MET A 469 3.16 16.00 14.48
N LEU A 470 4.34 15.73 13.91
CA LEU A 470 5.55 16.53 14.08
C LEU A 470 5.56 17.80 13.22
N GLY A 471 4.66 17.89 12.22
CA GLY A 471 4.47 19.10 11.41
C GLY A 471 3.63 20.19 12.10
N TYR A 472 3.03 19.92 13.26
CA TYR A 472 2.16 20.87 13.96
C TYR A 472 2.93 21.71 14.99
N THR A 473 2.65 23.01 15.01
CA THR A 473 2.98 23.92 16.11
C THR A 473 1.80 24.86 16.37
N GLU A 474 1.69 25.43 17.57
CA GLU A 474 0.64 26.44 17.84
C GLU A 474 0.72 27.66 16.92
N LYS A 475 1.94 28.03 16.48
CA LYS A 475 2.20 29.17 15.58
C LYS A 475 1.73 28.90 14.16
N THR A 476 2.06 27.73 13.62
CA THR A 476 1.79 27.37 12.22
C THR A 476 0.48 26.60 12.04
N LYS A 477 -0.11 26.13 13.14
CA LYS A 477 -1.22 25.18 13.13
C LYS A 477 -0.90 24.00 12.19
N SER A 478 -1.85 23.56 11.39
CA SER A 478 -1.69 22.49 10.41
C SER A 478 -1.29 22.98 9.01
N LYS A 479 -0.57 24.11 8.90
CA LYS A 479 -0.09 24.63 7.60
C LYS A 479 0.85 23.64 6.89
N TYR A 480 1.61 22.85 7.67
CA TYR A 480 2.54 21.85 7.16
C TYR A 480 2.06 20.46 7.55
N ASP A 481 2.09 19.55 6.59
CA ASP A 481 1.70 18.15 6.72
C ASP A 481 2.88 17.25 7.10
N SER A 482 4.12 17.75 7.24
CA SER A 482 5.24 16.93 7.68
C SER A 482 6.30 17.75 8.43
N LEU A 483 7.12 17.08 9.25
CA LEU A 483 8.20 17.74 9.97
C LEU A 483 9.18 18.40 9.01
N ILE A 484 9.55 17.72 7.92
CA ILE A 484 10.54 18.27 6.98
C ILE A 484 10.03 19.53 6.29
N LYS A 485 8.73 19.59 5.95
CA LYS A 485 8.12 20.78 5.35
C LYS A 485 8.06 21.94 6.35
N LEU A 486 7.79 21.66 7.62
CA LEU A 486 7.82 22.66 8.68
C LEU A 486 9.23 23.27 8.83
N ILE A 487 10.24 22.46 9.11
CA ILE A 487 11.61 22.96 9.40
C ILE A 487 12.35 23.49 8.16
N SER A 488 11.89 23.15 6.95
CA SER A 488 12.45 23.72 5.71
C SER A 488 11.88 25.10 5.36
N ASN A 489 10.75 25.49 5.95
CA ASN A 489 10.05 26.73 5.61
C ASN A 489 9.93 27.72 6.77
N GLU A 490 10.19 27.30 8.01
CA GLU A 490 10.01 28.12 9.21
C GLU A 490 11.18 27.92 10.18
N ASP A 491 11.60 28.99 10.84
CA ASP A 491 12.56 28.93 11.95
C ASP A 491 11.83 28.51 13.23
N ILE A 492 11.90 27.22 13.58
CA ILE A 492 11.21 26.62 14.73
C ILE A 492 12.20 26.28 15.84
N LYS A 493 11.88 26.69 17.07
CA LYS A 493 12.62 26.30 18.27
C LYS A 493 12.01 25.07 18.92
N LEU A 494 12.83 24.28 19.60
CA LEU A 494 12.35 23.10 20.33
C LEU A 494 11.29 23.44 21.40
N SER A 495 11.38 24.63 22.02
CA SER A 495 10.41 25.12 22.99
C SER A 495 9.04 25.49 22.39
N GLU A 496 8.97 25.67 21.07
CA GLU A 496 7.73 26.00 20.34
C GLU A 496 7.01 24.74 19.84
N CYS A 497 7.66 23.59 19.94
CA CYS A 497 7.07 22.30 19.63
C CYS A 497 6.20 21.78 20.78
N GLU A 498 5.19 20.99 20.44
CA GLU A 498 4.29 20.41 21.43
C GLU A 498 5.02 19.46 22.41
N PRO A 499 4.68 19.48 23.71
CA PRO A 499 5.38 18.66 24.72
C PRO A 499 5.42 17.16 24.39
N TYR A 500 4.35 16.62 23.79
CA TYR A 500 4.27 15.21 23.40
C TYR A 500 5.19 14.86 22.21
N ASN A 501 5.62 15.86 21.43
CA ASN A 501 6.55 15.70 20.31
C ASN A 501 8.03 15.79 20.72
N ILE A 502 8.33 16.30 21.92
CA ILE A 502 9.72 16.55 22.36
C ILE A 502 10.56 15.26 22.44
N ALA A 503 9.98 14.16 22.93
CA ALA A 503 10.69 12.88 22.99
C ALA A 503 11.09 12.37 21.59
N SER A 504 10.19 12.55 20.63
CA SER A 504 10.41 12.22 19.22
C SER A 504 11.50 13.09 18.60
N LEU A 505 11.49 14.40 18.85
CA LEU A 505 12.53 15.32 18.34
C LEU A 505 13.90 15.04 18.96
N ASN A 506 13.97 14.78 20.27
CA ASN A 506 15.22 14.41 20.93
C ASN A 506 15.79 13.11 20.35
N TRP A 507 14.96 12.13 20.06
CA TRP A 507 15.39 10.90 19.39
C TRP A 507 15.98 11.18 17.99
N LEU A 508 15.42 12.10 17.21
CA LEU A 508 15.99 12.51 15.92
C LEU A 508 17.33 13.27 16.07
N ILE A 509 17.50 14.02 17.16
CA ILE A 509 18.79 14.66 17.50
C ILE A 509 19.84 13.60 17.82
N GLU A 510 19.49 12.60 18.64
CA GLU A 510 20.38 11.49 18.99
C GLU A 510 20.84 10.69 17.76
N LYS A 511 19.97 10.53 16.76
CA LYS A 511 20.30 9.88 15.48
C LYS A 511 21.11 10.76 14.52
N GLY A 512 21.30 12.04 14.83
CA GLY A 512 22.05 13.00 14.01
C GLY A 512 21.30 13.45 12.75
N SER A 513 19.97 13.28 12.74
CA SER A 513 19.11 13.60 11.60
C SER A 513 18.65 15.04 11.63
N ILE A 514 18.42 15.55 12.84
CA ILE A 514 18.25 16.98 13.11
C ILE A 514 19.31 17.44 14.11
N TYR A 515 19.58 18.73 14.13
CA TYR A 515 20.46 19.38 15.10
C TYR A 515 19.94 20.77 15.44
N ILE A 516 20.43 21.34 16.54
CA ILE A 516 20.05 22.67 16.99
C ILE A 516 21.21 23.62 16.71
N GLU A 517 20.94 24.69 15.97
CA GLU A 517 21.87 25.79 15.71
C GLU A 517 21.14 27.10 15.98
N ASP A 518 21.72 27.98 16.79
CA ASP A 518 21.10 29.25 17.22
C ASP A 518 19.67 29.11 17.82
N ASN A 519 19.43 28.01 18.53
CA ASN A 519 18.12 27.58 19.07
C ASN A 519 17.07 27.20 18.02
N VAL A 520 17.43 27.10 16.75
CA VAL A 520 16.56 26.69 15.64
C VAL A 520 16.86 25.23 15.26
N ILE A 521 15.80 24.47 15.00
CA ILE A 521 15.91 23.09 14.52
C ILE A 521 16.33 23.11 13.05
N ASN A 522 17.48 22.51 12.76
CA ASN A 522 18.00 22.27 11.43
C ASN A 522 18.12 20.77 11.17
N TYR A 523 18.37 20.37 9.92
CA TYR A 523 18.49 18.97 9.54
C TYR A 523 19.73 18.65 8.72
N ASN A 524 20.18 17.41 8.82
CA ASN A 524 21.27 16.90 8.01
C ASN A 524 20.76 16.63 6.58
N LYS A 525 21.17 17.47 5.63
CA LYS A 525 20.70 17.42 4.23
C LYS A 525 20.95 16.07 3.55
N GLU A 526 22.14 15.48 3.71
CA GLU A 526 22.48 14.20 3.08
C GLU A 526 21.62 13.07 3.66
N ARG A 527 21.49 13.02 5.00
CA ARG A 527 20.68 11.99 5.68
C ARG A 527 19.20 12.11 5.30
N VAL A 528 18.64 13.32 5.36
CA VAL A 528 17.24 13.55 4.99
C VAL A 528 17.01 13.21 3.52
N PHE A 529 17.93 13.56 2.61
CA PHE A 529 17.82 13.18 1.20
C PHE A 529 17.75 11.66 1.02
N ILE A 530 18.66 10.90 1.62
CA ILE A 530 18.65 9.42 1.54
C ILE A 530 17.37 8.82 2.15
N LEU A 531 16.94 9.33 3.29
CA LEU A 531 15.70 8.87 3.93
C LEU A 531 14.47 9.20 3.07
N HIS A 532 14.46 10.36 2.41
CA HIS A 532 13.39 10.75 1.49
C HIS A 532 13.33 9.82 0.29
N GLU A 533 14.48 9.47 -0.30
CA GLU A 533 14.55 8.53 -1.41
C GLU A 533 13.99 7.15 -1.04
N PHE A 534 14.32 6.64 0.16
CA PHE A 534 13.73 5.40 0.64
C PHE A 534 12.24 5.52 0.95
N TYR A 535 11.79 6.63 1.51
CA TYR A 535 10.39 6.83 1.87
C TYR A 535 9.49 6.94 0.63
N GLU A 536 9.91 7.75 -0.35
CA GLU A 536 9.14 8.00 -1.56
C GLU A 536 9.22 6.85 -2.56
N LYS A 537 10.41 6.28 -2.78
CA LYS A 537 10.64 5.32 -3.88
C LYS A 537 10.89 3.89 -3.41
N GLU A 538 10.99 3.64 -2.10
CA GLU A 538 11.32 2.34 -1.48
C GLU A 538 12.71 1.76 -1.81
N VAL A 539 13.42 2.33 -2.78
CA VAL A 539 14.69 1.82 -3.31
C VAL A 539 15.59 2.97 -3.75
N ILE A 540 16.90 2.79 -3.55
CA ILE A 540 17.94 3.66 -4.12
C ILE A 540 18.75 2.85 -5.13
N SER A 541 19.04 3.45 -6.28
CA SER A 541 20.04 2.94 -7.22
C SER A 541 21.41 3.45 -6.80
N LEU A 542 22.21 2.56 -6.21
CA LEU A 542 23.45 2.91 -5.51
C LEU A 542 24.44 3.62 -6.42
N GLN A 543 24.67 3.10 -7.63
CA GLN A 543 25.76 3.59 -8.48
C GLN A 543 25.50 5.02 -9.02
N HIS A 544 24.23 5.47 -9.03
CA HIS A 544 23.84 6.84 -9.38
C HIS A 544 23.97 7.84 -8.23
N ILE A 545 24.17 7.37 -6.98
CA ILE A 545 24.36 8.23 -5.81
C ILE A 545 25.59 7.73 -5.05
N LYS A 546 26.72 8.44 -5.12
CA LYS A 546 27.92 8.12 -4.32
C LYS A 546 27.84 8.81 -2.96
N SER A 547 27.50 8.07 -1.90
CA SER A 547 27.33 8.61 -0.54
C SER A 547 28.12 7.78 0.49
N PRO A 548 28.98 8.41 1.31
CA PRO A 548 29.60 7.77 2.46
C PRO A 548 28.57 7.25 3.49
N LEU A 549 27.45 7.96 3.66
CA LEU A 549 26.38 7.54 4.56
C LEU A 549 25.75 6.23 4.11
N LEU A 550 25.43 6.07 2.82
CA LEU A 550 24.93 4.79 2.29
C LEU A 550 25.93 3.66 2.54
N LYS A 551 27.23 3.89 2.29
CA LYS A 551 28.27 2.88 2.56
C LYS A 551 28.33 2.48 4.05
N GLN A 552 28.15 3.45 4.95
CA GLN A 552 28.07 3.18 6.39
C GLN A 552 26.81 2.39 6.76
N LEU A 553 25.64 2.74 6.21
CA LEU A 553 24.38 2.03 6.46
C LEU A 553 24.44 0.57 5.97
N ILE A 554 25.07 0.31 4.82
CA ILE A 554 25.33 -1.07 4.34
C ILE A 554 26.22 -1.81 5.33
N LYS A 555 27.35 -1.21 5.73
CA LYS A 555 28.31 -1.82 6.67
C LYS A 555 27.70 -2.14 8.03
N ASN A 556 26.78 -1.30 8.51
CA ASN A 556 26.06 -1.51 9.76
C ASN A 556 24.94 -2.57 9.66
N GLY A 557 24.57 -2.98 8.45
CA GLY A 557 23.43 -3.87 8.21
C GLY A 557 22.07 -3.18 8.33
N ASP A 558 22.03 -1.84 8.26
CA ASP A 558 20.79 -1.08 8.33
C ASP A 558 19.96 -1.20 7.04
N ILE A 559 20.67 -1.35 5.92
CA ILE A 559 20.15 -1.58 4.56
C ILE A 559 20.87 -2.79 3.97
N TYR A 560 20.21 -3.50 3.04
CA TYR A 560 20.84 -4.56 2.24
C TYR A 560 20.89 -4.16 0.78
N VAL A 561 21.84 -4.77 0.07
CA VAL A 561 22.05 -4.58 -1.36
C VAL A 561 21.43 -5.72 -2.18
N ASP A 562 21.11 -5.44 -3.43
CA ASP A 562 20.51 -6.37 -4.38
C ASP A 562 21.14 -6.20 -5.76
N ASP A 563 21.23 -7.31 -6.48
CA ASP A 563 21.98 -7.47 -7.73
C ASP A 563 21.05 -7.87 -8.90
N LYS A 564 19.80 -7.41 -8.88
CA LYS A 564 18.81 -7.68 -9.95
C LYS A 564 18.78 -6.54 -10.96
N LEU A 565 18.42 -6.87 -12.21
CA LEU A 565 18.29 -5.87 -13.27
C LEU A 565 17.24 -4.80 -12.91
N LEU A 566 16.08 -5.27 -12.44
CA LEU A 566 14.95 -4.46 -12.00
C LEU A 566 14.88 -4.43 -10.47
N SER A 567 14.59 -3.26 -9.91
CA SER A 567 14.32 -3.11 -8.48
C SER A 567 12.99 -3.76 -8.07
N LYS A 568 12.75 -3.89 -6.77
CA LYS A 568 11.52 -4.48 -6.21
C LYS A 568 10.23 -3.83 -6.72
N PRO A 569 10.09 -2.49 -6.72
CA PRO A 569 8.91 -1.85 -7.29
C PRO A 569 8.75 -2.13 -8.79
N GLU A 570 9.86 -2.13 -9.54
CA GLU A 570 9.86 -2.30 -11.00
C GLU A 570 9.49 -3.73 -11.42
N TYR A 571 10.09 -4.77 -10.83
CA TYR A 571 9.71 -6.13 -11.22
C TYR A 571 8.26 -6.45 -10.84
N LYS A 572 7.75 -5.88 -9.72
CA LYS A 572 6.35 -6.07 -9.32
C LYS A 572 5.40 -5.43 -10.32
N TYR A 573 5.73 -4.23 -10.80
CA TYR A 573 4.99 -3.59 -11.89
C TYR A 573 5.01 -4.47 -13.15
N PHE A 574 6.18 -4.99 -13.53
CA PHE A 574 6.32 -5.89 -14.67
C PHE A 574 5.50 -7.18 -14.50
N ASP A 575 5.53 -7.83 -13.33
CA ASP A 575 4.72 -9.03 -13.07
C ASP A 575 3.22 -8.70 -13.10
N TYR A 576 2.81 -7.56 -12.56
CA TYR A 576 1.42 -7.08 -12.64
C TYR A 576 0.95 -6.89 -14.09
N ILE A 577 1.80 -6.36 -14.99
CA ILE A 577 1.44 -6.16 -16.39
C ILE A 577 1.49 -7.47 -17.20
N LEU A 578 2.59 -8.23 -17.08
CA LEU A 578 2.88 -9.34 -17.98
C LEU A 578 2.30 -10.68 -17.49
N ASN A 579 2.21 -10.88 -16.18
CA ASN A 579 1.92 -12.17 -15.56
C ASN A 579 0.71 -12.09 -14.60
N ASN A 580 0.35 -13.23 -14.02
CA ASN A 580 -0.60 -13.39 -12.92
C ASN A 580 0.00 -14.27 -11.81
N SER A 581 1.32 -14.23 -11.65
CA SER A 581 2.04 -15.12 -10.74
C SER A 581 2.02 -14.56 -9.30
N GLU A 582 2.34 -13.28 -9.15
CA GLU A 582 2.40 -12.60 -7.85
C GLU A 582 1.06 -11.95 -7.51
N PHE A 583 0.41 -11.29 -8.48
CA PHE A 583 -0.79 -10.49 -8.25
C PHE A 583 -2.07 -11.15 -8.78
N SER A 584 -3.12 -11.10 -7.98
CA SER A 584 -4.42 -11.73 -8.26
C SER A 584 -5.25 -10.96 -9.29
N ASP A 585 -4.99 -9.66 -9.41
CA ASP A 585 -5.55 -8.72 -10.38
C ASP A 585 -4.54 -8.33 -11.48
N GLY A 586 -3.44 -9.10 -11.62
CA GLY A 586 -2.47 -8.91 -12.70
C GLY A 586 -3.14 -8.95 -14.08
N LYS A 587 -2.75 -8.02 -14.97
CA LYS A 587 -3.24 -7.97 -16.35
C LYS A 587 -2.87 -9.26 -17.10
N ALA A 588 -1.74 -9.89 -16.81
CA ALA A 588 -1.31 -11.15 -17.41
C ALA A 588 -1.19 -11.11 -18.95
N ILE A 589 -0.84 -9.95 -19.52
CA ILE A 589 -0.84 -9.73 -20.97
C ILE A 589 0.00 -10.80 -21.68
N ARG A 590 1.26 -10.98 -21.27
CA ARG A 590 2.18 -11.98 -21.84
C ARG A 590 1.61 -13.40 -21.74
N ASN A 591 1.09 -13.79 -20.57
CA ASN A 591 0.52 -15.12 -20.38
C ASN A 591 -0.70 -15.38 -21.28
N ARG A 592 -1.55 -14.37 -21.52
CA ARG A 592 -2.70 -14.53 -22.42
C ARG A 592 -2.29 -14.81 -23.86
N TYR A 593 -1.27 -14.11 -24.39
CA TYR A 593 -0.80 -14.28 -25.77
C TYR A 593 -0.01 -15.57 -25.98
N ILE A 594 0.77 -16.01 -24.99
CA ILE A 594 1.59 -17.23 -25.10
C ILE A 594 0.77 -18.51 -24.89
N HIS A 595 -0.28 -18.47 -24.07
CA HIS A 595 -1.12 -19.64 -23.77
C HIS A 595 -2.46 -19.66 -24.53
N ASP A 596 -2.63 -18.80 -25.55
CA ASP A 596 -3.84 -18.74 -26.39
C ASP A 596 -5.16 -18.58 -25.63
N SER A 597 -5.14 -17.90 -24.48
CA SER A 597 -6.32 -17.70 -23.63
C SER A 597 -7.05 -16.37 -23.93
N ILE A 598 -7.00 -15.89 -25.17
CA ILE A 598 -7.54 -14.58 -25.58
C ILE A 598 -8.88 -14.75 -26.26
N VAL A 599 -9.83 -13.89 -25.89
CA VAL A 599 -11.03 -13.64 -26.69
C VAL A 599 -10.71 -12.49 -27.64
N PRO A 600 -10.75 -12.69 -28.98
CA PRO A 600 -10.33 -11.67 -29.92
C PRO A 600 -11.19 -10.40 -29.83
N ASP A 601 -10.58 -9.31 -29.39
CA ASP A 601 -11.11 -7.94 -29.45
C ASP A 601 -9.99 -7.03 -29.97
N ASN A 602 -10.20 -6.40 -31.13
CA ASN A 602 -9.16 -5.61 -31.79
C ASN A 602 -8.70 -4.41 -30.96
N ASN A 603 -9.60 -3.75 -30.22
CA ASN A 603 -9.23 -2.58 -29.42
C ASN A 603 -8.36 -2.98 -28.24
N ILE A 604 -8.72 -4.08 -27.56
CA ILE A 604 -7.91 -4.66 -26.48
C ILE A 604 -6.56 -5.11 -27.01
N MET A 605 -6.52 -5.80 -28.15
CA MET A 605 -5.26 -6.26 -28.73
C MET A 605 -4.34 -5.11 -29.14
N ILE A 606 -4.88 -4.00 -29.66
CA ILE A 606 -4.09 -2.79 -29.97
C ILE A 606 -3.52 -2.16 -28.69
N ALA A 607 -4.31 -2.06 -27.63
CA ALA A 607 -3.84 -1.53 -26.34
C ALA A 607 -2.75 -2.43 -25.73
N ASP A 608 -2.95 -3.75 -25.77
CA ASP A 608 -1.96 -4.73 -25.31
C ASP A 608 -0.65 -4.63 -26.11
N TYR A 609 -0.70 -4.44 -27.43
CA TYR A 609 0.48 -4.26 -28.28
C TYR A 609 1.32 -3.05 -27.85
N TYR A 610 0.69 -1.88 -27.66
CA TYR A 610 1.41 -0.69 -27.17
C TYR A 610 1.96 -0.89 -25.75
N THR A 611 1.23 -1.61 -24.89
CA THR A 611 1.71 -1.95 -23.54
C THR A 611 2.96 -2.85 -23.61
N LEU A 612 2.98 -3.84 -24.51
CA LEU A 612 4.14 -4.72 -24.72
C LEU A 612 5.34 -3.97 -25.28
N LEU A 613 5.12 -3.03 -26.22
CA LEU A 613 6.18 -2.15 -26.71
C LEU A 613 6.75 -1.28 -25.60
N LYS A 614 5.89 -0.66 -24.78
CA LYS A 614 6.29 0.14 -23.62
C LYS A 614 7.20 -0.69 -22.71
N ILE A 615 6.79 -1.90 -22.34
CA ILE A 615 7.61 -2.82 -21.53
C ILE A 615 8.96 -3.10 -22.17
N MET A 616 9.02 -3.36 -23.48
CA MET A 616 10.28 -3.59 -24.18
C MET A 616 11.21 -2.37 -24.14
N ILE A 617 10.66 -1.16 -24.34
CA ILE A 617 11.42 0.09 -24.23
C ILE A 617 11.95 0.29 -22.82
N LEU A 618 11.15 0.02 -21.78
CA LEU A 618 11.61 0.08 -20.41
C LEU A 618 12.75 -0.91 -20.15
N LEU A 619 12.69 -2.14 -20.69
CA LEU A 619 13.80 -3.10 -20.59
C LEU A 619 15.07 -2.60 -21.28
N ILE A 620 14.95 -2.01 -22.47
CA ILE A 620 16.06 -1.40 -23.20
C ILE A 620 16.77 -0.38 -22.32
N ILE A 621 16.02 0.54 -21.70
CA ILE A 621 16.60 1.56 -20.83
C ILE A 621 17.31 0.92 -19.63
N LYS A 622 16.68 -0.08 -18.98
CA LYS A 622 17.27 -0.73 -17.80
C LYS A 622 18.52 -1.55 -18.12
N ILE A 623 18.56 -2.21 -19.28
CA ILE A 623 19.73 -2.96 -19.78
C ILE A 623 20.86 -1.99 -20.13
N ASN A 624 20.53 -0.88 -20.81
CA ASN A 624 21.50 0.14 -21.16
C ASN A 624 22.15 0.76 -19.91
N ASP A 625 21.33 1.17 -18.94
CA ASP A 625 21.79 1.68 -17.64
C ASP A 625 22.74 0.71 -16.95
N ASP A 626 22.39 -0.59 -16.90
CA ASP A 626 23.23 -1.62 -16.31
C ASP A 626 24.59 -1.77 -17.01
N CYS A 627 24.60 -1.71 -18.34
CA CYS A 627 25.83 -1.79 -19.13
C CYS A 627 26.71 -0.55 -18.96
N CYS A 628 26.14 0.66 -18.98
CA CYS A 628 26.87 1.91 -18.72
C CYS A 628 27.55 1.88 -17.36
N ILE A 629 26.82 1.56 -16.30
CA ILE A 629 27.38 1.50 -14.94
C ILE A 629 28.45 0.41 -14.85
N TYR A 630 28.25 -0.74 -15.49
CA TYR A 630 29.23 -1.82 -15.47
C TYR A 630 30.57 -1.40 -16.09
N ASP A 631 30.56 -0.64 -17.18
CA ASP A 631 31.78 -0.11 -17.78
C ASP A 631 32.42 0.99 -16.90
N GLU A 632 31.62 1.87 -16.29
CA GLU A 632 32.13 2.84 -15.31
C GLU A 632 32.83 2.15 -14.12
N ILE A 633 32.26 1.04 -13.61
CA ILE A 633 32.85 0.25 -12.52
C ILE A 633 34.13 -0.45 -12.97
N LYS A 634 34.19 -0.96 -14.20
CA LYS A 634 35.42 -1.57 -14.74
C LYS A 634 36.58 -0.57 -14.79
N GLU A 635 36.29 0.68 -15.14
CA GLU A 635 37.30 1.74 -15.25
C GLU A 635 37.67 2.34 -13.88
N GLY A 636 36.66 2.63 -13.05
CA GLY A 636 36.80 3.40 -11.81
C GLY A 636 36.77 2.61 -10.50
N GLY A 637 36.42 1.33 -10.56
CA GLY A 637 36.12 0.49 -9.39
C GLY A 637 34.72 0.74 -8.81
N ASP A 638 34.19 -0.24 -8.07
CA ASP A 638 32.89 -0.11 -7.40
C ASP A 638 33.04 0.67 -6.08
N TYR A 639 32.45 1.87 -6.02
CA TYR A 639 32.49 2.72 -4.82
C TYR A 639 31.91 2.02 -3.58
N TYR A 640 30.96 1.11 -3.78
CA TYR A 640 30.25 0.39 -2.72
C TYR A 640 30.85 -0.97 -2.39
N GLU A 641 31.96 -1.37 -3.03
CA GLU A 641 32.72 -2.55 -2.59
C GLU A 641 33.26 -2.31 -1.17
N LEU A 642 32.96 -3.25 -0.25
CA LEU A 642 33.22 -3.15 1.19
C LEU A 642 34.50 -3.84 1.63
#